data_AF-A0A232LLS9-F1
#
_entry.id   AF-A0A232LLS9-F1
#
_cell.length_a   1.000
_cell.length_b   1.000
_cell.length_c   1.000
_cell.angle_alpha   90.00
_cell.angle_beta   90.00
_cell.angle_gamma   90.00
#
_symmetry.space_group_name_H-M   'P 1'
#
loop_
_entity.id
_entity.type
_entity.pdbx_description
1 polymer ?
#
loop_
_entity_poly.entity_id
_entity_poly.type
_entity_poly.pdbx_seq_one_letter_code
_entity_poly.pdbx_strand_id
1 'polypeptide(L)'
;MVADPDVDYTTTPVSVMKIVDFMYKVGRIKKKPESWKDMFFPEAYAAKADTIQGPFYADAEAAEAFGRRLLVAHGLPEQDAATVARCLVRADLRGVDTHGLQTLPHYLERVRRGLINPRPDLKVERVTPMAGSLDGQDAFGFVVATKAMAEAIDMAREFGVGIVSARRSTHFGMAANYALQAMDLGFIGIVFTNASKAMPPWGGRAGLLGTSPIAVAAPGGKEMPFDLDMSPAVAARGKIRRAARRGQQIPLGYALDARGRQTTDPNVALDGGTVQPIGGPKGSALAMLMDVMGGVISGAAFGGDVRNHFEEYDQPQNVGHFIMAMKPDLFVSREEYSARMDTLVQRVHASPTAEGFDEVIMPGERERRLEANHRRTGVPFHAKEVAMLQEAAAKAGLPPLAGFPGKSVCHGGLGWSTVVLLRAHGRIALIDTGNMSMRTMLLKRFAERGLKPADITDLLLTHSHHDHSANWTMFPKARIVIGAEELAWSLTVPWGETPVPELYMRELDIWPTVHKAAEGEEVFPGITAHLAPGHTPGHLVFVMHAAERDLIFAGDAAKNRAELVSGTTDMTYDAAISRATIDMIWAMWRKRPGNIVVPGHDVPMVLENDATKYIDKREAAGISAWYGDDMETTTLFKLTL
;
A
#
# COMPACT_ATOMS: atom_id res chain seq x y z
N MET A 1 -12.34 -32.92 34.65
CA MET A 1 -11.68 -33.50 35.85
C MET A 1 -11.01 -32.35 36.58
N VAL A 2 -11.17 -32.28 37.90
CA VAL A 2 -10.44 -31.43 38.89
C VAL A 2 -10.00 -30.02 38.45
N ALA A 3 -10.61 -28.99 39.02
CA ALA A 3 -10.04 -27.65 39.07
C ALA A 3 -9.35 -27.46 40.42
N ASP A 4 -8.05 -27.13 40.40
CA ASP A 4 -7.24 -26.80 41.57
C ASP A 4 -7.15 -25.27 41.68
N PRO A 5 -7.54 -24.65 42.82
CA PRO A 5 -7.55 -23.19 42.96
C PRO A 5 -6.17 -22.54 43.05
N ASP A 6 -5.07 -23.31 43.25
CA ASP A 6 -3.72 -22.76 43.42
C ASP A 6 -2.89 -22.71 42.12
N VAL A 7 -3.50 -22.98 40.95
CA VAL A 7 -2.81 -22.97 39.64
C VAL A 7 -3.34 -21.87 38.71
N ASP A 8 -2.57 -20.79 38.60
CA ASP A 8 -2.81 -19.69 37.65
C ASP A 8 -2.36 -20.07 36.23
N TYR A 9 -3.25 -19.94 35.24
CA TYR A 9 -3.00 -20.32 33.85
C TYR A 9 -2.70 -19.10 32.98
N THR A 10 -1.48 -19.07 32.42
CA THR A 10 -1.04 -18.05 31.45
C THR A 10 -0.60 -18.71 30.14
N THR A 11 -0.94 -18.08 29.01
CA THR A 11 -0.54 -18.51 27.65
C THR A 11 0.94 -18.25 27.33
N THR A 12 1.71 -17.72 28.29
CA THR A 12 3.16 -17.51 28.15
C THR A 12 3.93 -18.67 28.79
N PRO A 13 4.96 -19.27 28.14
CA PRO A 13 5.74 -20.38 28.70
C PRO A 13 6.70 -19.99 29.84
N VAL A 14 6.20 -19.33 30.90
CA VAL A 14 7.01 -18.87 32.05
C VAL A 14 7.76 -20.03 32.72
N SER A 15 7.18 -21.23 32.70
CA SER A 15 7.79 -22.46 33.21
C SER A 15 9.03 -22.92 32.42
N VAL A 16 9.14 -22.57 31.13
CA VAL A 16 10.29 -22.96 30.29
C VAL A 16 11.57 -22.30 30.80
N MET A 17 11.54 -21.02 31.14
CA MET A 17 12.72 -20.33 31.67
C MET A 17 13.18 -20.89 33.03
N LYS A 18 12.30 -21.49 33.84
CA LYS A 18 12.69 -22.19 35.06
C LYS A 18 13.48 -23.48 34.77
N ILE A 19 13.09 -24.21 33.72
CA ILE A 19 13.79 -25.42 33.26
C ILE A 19 15.15 -25.05 32.65
N VAL A 20 15.20 -23.97 31.86
CA VAL A 20 16.45 -23.40 31.32
C VAL A 20 17.42 -23.00 32.42
N ASP A 21 16.95 -22.30 33.46
CA ASP A 21 17.77 -21.92 34.61
C ASP A 21 18.33 -23.13 35.36
N PHE A 22 17.53 -24.18 35.50
CA PHE A 22 18.01 -25.45 36.04
C PHE A 22 19.09 -26.07 35.13
N MET A 23 18.83 -26.18 33.83
CA MET A 23 19.76 -26.73 32.84
C MET A 23 21.09 -25.95 32.77
N TYR A 24 21.05 -24.62 32.90
CA TYR A 24 22.25 -23.78 32.97
C TYR A 24 23.02 -24.03 34.28
N LYS A 25 22.33 -24.05 35.43
CA LYS A 25 22.94 -24.33 36.74
C LYS A 25 23.59 -25.72 36.84
N VAL A 26 23.01 -26.73 36.18
CA VAL A 26 23.61 -28.09 36.12
C VAL A 26 24.55 -28.29 34.93
N GLY A 27 24.95 -27.22 34.22
CA GLY A 27 25.94 -27.27 33.15
C GLY A 27 25.50 -27.96 31.85
N ARG A 28 24.20 -28.28 31.70
CA ARG A 28 23.63 -28.91 30.49
C ARG A 28 23.55 -27.96 29.30
N ILE A 29 23.49 -26.65 29.53
CA ILE A 29 23.60 -25.61 28.49
C ILE A 29 24.68 -24.58 28.86
N LYS A 30 25.51 -24.18 27.89
CA LYS A 30 26.69 -23.31 28.11
C LYS A 30 26.39 -21.81 28.09
N LYS A 31 25.27 -21.41 27.47
CA LYS A 31 24.74 -20.04 27.47
C LYS A 31 23.26 -20.12 27.84
N LYS A 32 22.83 -19.21 28.72
CA LYS A 32 21.43 -19.02 29.08
C LYS A 32 20.81 -18.00 28.11
N PRO A 33 19.69 -18.32 27.41
CA PRO A 33 18.92 -17.32 26.66
C PRO A 33 18.30 -16.28 27.58
N GLU A 34 18.01 -15.09 27.05
CA GLU A 34 17.41 -13.98 27.81
C GLU A 34 15.89 -14.12 27.92
N SER A 35 15.25 -14.73 26.92
CA SER A 35 13.82 -15.03 26.90
C SER A 35 13.50 -16.42 26.37
N TRP A 36 12.28 -16.91 26.62
CA TRP A 36 11.81 -18.18 26.08
C TRP A 36 11.68 -18.16 24.54
N LYS A 37 11.58 -16.96 23.93
CA LYS A 37 11.42 -16.80 22.48
C LYS A 37 12.71 -17.18 21.74
N ASP A 38 13.85 -16.90 22.37
CA ASP A 38 15.20 -17.16 21.85
C ASP A 38 15.48 -18.66 21.66
N MET A 39 14.66 -19.53 22.26
CA MET A 39 14.82 -21.00 22.21
C MET A 39 14.09 -21.67 21.05
N PHE A 40 13.00 -21.07 20.58
CA PHE A 40 12.10 -21.71 19.60
C PHE A 40 12.21 -21.09 18.21
N PHE A 41 12.66 -19.84 18.09
CA PHE A 41 12.78 -19.14 16.80
C PHE A 41 14.01 -18.22 16.71
N PRO A 42 15.26 -18.72 16.82
CA PRO A 42 16.46 -17.91 16.58
C PRO A 42 16.45 -17.24 15.20
N GLU A 43 16.02 -17.97 14.16
CA GLU A 43 16.05 -17.52 12.77
C GLU A 43 14.98 -16.45 12.48
N ALA A 44 13.80 -16.54 13.12
CA ALA A 44 12.69 -15.63 12.84
C ALA A 44 12.92 -14.18 13.32
N TYR A 45 13.83 -13.99 14.28
CA TYR A 45 14.25 -12.66 14.77
C TYR A 45 15.67 -12.27 14.31
N ALA A 46 16.47 -13.22 13.80
CA ALA A 46 17.71 -12.93 13.10
C ALA A 46 17.49 -12.32 11.69
N ALA A 47 16.24 -12.35 11.20
CA ALA A 47 15.77 -11.51 10.09
C ALA A 47 15.87 -10.01 10.47
N LYS A 48 17.08 -9.45 10.33
CA LYS A 48 17.31 -8.01 10.30
C LYS A 48 16.33 -7.35 9.33
N ALA A 49 16.00 -6.08 9.56
CA ALA A 49 15.20 -5.24 8.65
C ALA A 49 15.83 -5.02 7.25
N ASP A 50 16.90 -5.75 6.92
CA ASP A 50 17.57 -5.80 5.62
C ASP A 50 16.99 -6.88 4.68
N THR A 51 16.06 -7.74 5.14
CA THR A 51 15.46 -8.81 4.32
C THR A 51 14.31 -8.36 3.41
N ILE A 52 13.82 -7.12 3.53
CA ILE A 52 12.97 -6.50 2.51
C ILE A 52 13.88 -5.78 1.50
N GLN A 53 14.43 -6.53 0.55
CA GLN A 53 15.10 -5.98 -0.64
C GLN A 53 14.06 -5.61 -1.70
N GLY A 54 13.29 -4.54 -1.45
CA GLY A 54 12.30 -4.02 -2.38
C GLY A 54 11.47 -2.86 -1.80
N PRO A 55 10.77 -2.08 -2.63
CA PRO A 55 9.72 -1.18 -2.17
C PRO A 55 8.49 -1.97 -1.65
N PHE A 56 7.85 -1.42 -0.62
CA PHE A 56 6.60 -1.91 -0.05
C PHE A 56 5.42 -1.12 -0.64
N TYR A 57 4.43 -1.78 -1.21
CA TYR A 57 3.28 -1.16 -1.87
C TYR A 57 2.02 -1.31 -1.02
N ALA A 58 1.45 -0.19 -0.55
CA ALA A 58 0.14 -0.19 0.10
C ALA A 58 -0.95 0.24 -0.89
N ASP A 59 -2.13 -0.36 -0.85
CA ASP A 59 -3.30 0.22 -1.52
C ASP A 59 -3.57 1.66 -1.00
N ALA A 60 -4.05 2.54 -1.88
CA ALA A 60 -4.24 3.95 -1.57
C ALA A 60 -5.33 4.17 -0.50
N GLU A 61 -6.46 3.46 -0.60
CA GLU A 61 -7.53 3.55 0.39
C GLU A 61 -7.08 2.95 1.73
N ALA A 62 -6.35 1.84 1.70
CA ALA A 62 -5.75 1.20 2.86
C ALA A 62 -4.71 2.09 3.57
N ALA A 63 -3.96 2.91 2.82
CA ALA A 63 -3.02 3.90 3.32
C ALA A 63 -3.73 5.13 3.91
N GLU A 64 -4.76 5.67 3.24
CA GLU A 64 -5.56 6.79 3.75
C GLU A 64 -6.30 6.39 5.04
N ALA A 65 -6.96 5.23 5.03
CA ALA A 65 -7.64 4.71 6.20
C ALA A 65 -6.69 4.43 7.38
N PHE A 66 -5.42 4.12 7.11
CA PHE A 66 -4.40 3.96 8.14
C PHE A 66 -3.96 5.30 8.75
N GLY A 67 -3.59 6.27 7.91
CA GLY A 67 -3.21 7.61 8.36
C GLY A 67 -4.32 8.26 9.17
N ARG A 68 -5.57 8.13 8.70
CA ARG A 68 -6.77 8.61 9.41
C ARG A 68 -6.91 7.99 10.80
N ARG A 69 -6.81 6.66 10.94
CA ARG A 69 -6.90 5.99 12.26
C ARG A 69 -5.82 6.47 13.24
N LEU A 70 -4.58 6.63 12.76
CA LEU A 70 -3.48 7.17 13.56
C LEU A 70 -3.80 8.58 14.07
N LEU A 71 -4.29 9.46 13.20
CA LEU A 71 -4.65 10.84 13.54
C LEU A 71 -5.82 10.92 14.53
N VAL A 72 -6.87 10.11 14.33
CA VAL A 72 -8.01 10.03 15.26
C VAL A 72 -7.56 9.53 16.64
N ALA A 73 -6.67 8.53 16.70
CA ALA A 73 -6.10 8.05 17.96
C ALA A 73 -5.24 9.12 18.69
N HIS A 74 -4.73 10.12 17.96
CA HIS A 74 -4.05 11.29 18.52
C HIS A 74 -4.99 12.51 18.69
N GLY A 75 -6.30 12.27 18.66
CA GLY A 75 -7.33 13.22 19.08
C GLY A 75 -7.91 14.11 17.99
N LEU A 76 -7.51 13.99 16.72
CA LEU A 76 -8.11 14.77 15.64
C LEU A 76 -9.59 14.36 15.40
N PRO A 77 -10.47 15.30 15.00
CA PRO A 77 -11.78 14.98 14.44
C PRO A 77 -11.66 14.13 13.17
N GLU A 78 -12.63 13.26 12.93
CA GLU A 78 -12.66 12.33 11.78
C GLU A 78 -12.46 13.03 10.42
N GLN A 79 -13.07 14.20 10.23
CA GLN A 79 -13.00 14.98 8.98
C GLN A 79 -11.61 15.61 8.75
N ASP A 80 -10.99 16.10 9.82
CA ASP A 80 -9.63 16.67 9.78
C ASP A 80 -8.60 15.57 9.57
N ALA A 81 -8.76 14.45 10.28
CA ALA A 81 -7.94 13.25 10.12
C ALA A 81 -8.00 12.69 8.69
N ALA A 82 -9.20 12.63 8.09
CA ALA A 82 -9.38 12.23 6.69
C ALA A 82 -8.73 13.23 5.72
N THR A 83 -8.83 14.53 5.99
CA THR A 83 -8.23 15.59 5.16
C THR A 83 -6.70 15.50 5.15
N VAL A 84 -6.07 15.37 6.33
CA VAL A 84 -4.62 15.19 6.46
C VAL A 84 -4.18 13.89 5.77
N ALA A 85 -4.84 12.76 6.05
CA ALA A 85 -4.47 11.47 5.48
C ALA A 85 -4.53 11.45 3.95
N ARG A 86 -5.61 12.00 3.36
CA ARG A 86 -5.76 12.15 1.90
C ARG A 86 -4.67 13.03 1.29
N CYS A 87 -4.30 14.14 1.92
CA CYS A 87 -3.24 15.02 1.41
C CYS A 87 -1.85 14.36 1.46
N LEU A 88 -1.59 13.54 2.48
CA LEU A 88 -0.36 12.75 2.59
C LEU A 88 -0.30 11.66 1.49
N VAL A 89 -1.36 10.86 1.34
CA VAL A 89 -1.38 9.77 0.35
C VAL A 89 -1.44 10.30 -1.09
N ARG A 90 -2.10 11.44 -1.36
CA ARG A 90 -2.04 12.11 -2.69
C ARG A 90 -0.61 12.55 -3.02
N ALA A 91 0.21 12.93 -2.03
CA ALA A 91 1.62 13.23 -2.26
C ALA A 91 2.42 11.96 -2.61
N ASP A 92 2.25 10.85 -1.87
CA ASP A 92 2.93 9.58 -2.20
C ASP A 92 2.50 9.04 -3.58
N LEU A 93 1.20 9.04 -3.89
CA LEU A 93 0.64 8.65 -5.19
C LEU A 93 1.30 9.41 -6.34
N ARG A 94 1.57 10.70 -6.16
CA ARG A 94 2.17 11.56 -7.19
C ARG A 94 3.69 11.47 -7.25
N GLY A 95 4.32 10.63 -6.42
CA GLY A 95 5.77 10.50 -6.33
C GLY A 95 6.46 11.63 -5.56
N VAL A 96 5.71 12.37 -4.75
CA VAL A 96 6.20 13.41 -3.82
C VAL A 96 6.33 12.81 -2.39
N ASP A 97 6.91 11.61 -2.34
CA ASP A 97 7.18 10.77 -1.16
C ASP A 97 7.68 11.54 0.08
N THR A 98 8.57 12.49 -0.12
CA THR A 98 9.13 13.38 0.91
C THR A 98 8.11 14.21 1.69
N HIS A 99 6.87 14.35 1.18
CA HIS A 99 5.77 15.08 1.80
C HIS A 99 4.54 14.20 2.07
N GLY A 100 4.65 12.88 1.86
CA GLY A 100 3.57 11.93 2.05
C GLY A 100 3.62 11.20 3.39
N LEU A 101 2.94 10.06 3.47
CA LEU A 101 2.54 9.39 4.71
C LEU A 101 3.70 9.06 5.64
N GLN A 102 4.91 8.82 5.11
CA GLN A 102 6.13 8.61 5.90
C GLN A 102 6.44 9.75 6.88
N THR A 103 5.95 10.96 6.63
CA THR A 103 6.14 12.13 7.49
C THR A 103 5.19 12.15 8.70
N LEU A 104 4.12 11.35 8.69
CA LEU A 104 3.08 11.33 9.73
C LEU A 104 3.62 11.22 11.16
N PRO A 105 4.59 10.34 11.50
CA PRO A 105 5.12 10.23 12.86
C PRO A 105 5.69 11.55 13.42
N HIS A 106 6.23 12.44 12.59
CA HIS A 106 6.71 13.75 13.04
C HIS A 106 5.55 14.66 13.48
N TYR A 107 4.44 14.70 12.74
CA TYR A 107 3.26 15.44 13.17
C TYR A 107 2.67 14.89 14.46
N LEU A 108 2.56 13.57 14.59
CA LEU A 108 2.03 12.92 15.80
C LEU A 108 2.88 13.25 17.04
N GLU A 109 4.21 13.27 16.90
CA GLU A 109 5.12 13.72 17.97
C GLU A 109 4.96 15.21 18.30
N ARG A 110 4.70 16.08 17.31
CA ARG A 110 4.42 17.50 17.57
C ARG A 110 3.05 17.71 18.24
N VAL A 111 2.01 16.94 17.89
CA VAL A 111 0.72 16.91 18.62
C VAL A 111 0.95 16.46 20.07
N ARG A 112 1.71 15.38 20.30
CA ARG A 112 2.04 14.88 21.64
C ARG A 112 2.77 15.91 22.52
N ARG A 113 3.51 16.84 21.91
CA ARG A 113 4.18 17.96 22.59
C ARG A 113 3.34 19.24 22.69
N GLY A 114 2.10 19.26 22.20
CA GLY A 114 1.25 20.46 22.16
C GLY A 114 1.72 21.54 21.17
N LEU A 115 2.58 21.18 20.21
CA LEU A 115 3.11 22.09 19.18
C LEU A 115 2.27 22.12 17.90
N ILE A 116 1.27 21.23 17.82
CA ILE A 116 0.20 21.25 16.82
C ILE A 116 -1.12 21.10 17.55
N ASN A 117 -2.08 21.98 17.28
CA ASN A 117 -3.44 21.89 17.77
C ASN A 117 -4.23 20.85 16.96
N PRO A 118 -4.69 19.73 17.57
CA PRO A 118 -5.47 18.71 16.86
C PRO A 118 -6.97 19.03 16.75
N ARG A 119 -7.47 20.10 17.40
CA ARG A 119 -8.90 20.47 17.45
C ARG A 119 -9.10 21.99 17.35
N PRO A 120 -8.75 22.64 16.23
CA PRO A 120 -8.91 24.07 16.07
C PRO A 120 -10.36 24.49 15.80
N ASP A 121 -10.74 25.68 16.26
CA ASP A 121 -11.99 26.35 15.85
C ASP A 121 -11.67 27.36 14.75
N LEU A 122 -11.33 26.84 13.56
CA LEU A 122 -10.91 27.65 12.42
C LEU A 122 -12.08 28.46 11.85
N LYS A 123 -11.93 29.77 11.74
CA LYS A 123 -12.90 30.69 11.11
C LYS A 123 -12.14 31.64 10.20
N VAL A 124 -12.62 31.81 8.96
CA VAL A 124 -12.06 32.81 8.05
C VAL A 124 -12.83 34.12 8.26
N GLU A 125 -12.10 35.19 8.50
CA GLU A 125 -12.62 36.55 8.59
C GLU A 125 -12.51 37.20 7.21
N ARG A 126 -13.64 37.44 6.52
CA ARG A 126 -13.65 38.18 5.25
C ARG A 126 -13.34 39.66 5.53
N VAL A 127 -12.13 40.09 5.19
CA VAL A 127 -11.67 41.49 5.28
C VAL A 127 -12.17 42.33 4.10
N THR A 128 -12.47 41.70 2.96
CA THR A 128 -13.23 42.26 1.83
C THR A 128 -14.10 41.16 1.22
N PRO A 129 -15.04 41.46 0.29
CA PRO A 129 -15.82 40.42 -0.38
C PRO A 129 -14.99 39.34 -1.11
N MET A 130 -13.76 39.69 -1.54
CA MET A 130 -12.85 38.81 -2.28
C MET A 130 -11.59 38.42 -1.49
N ALA A 131 -11.47 38.81 -0.22
CA ALA A 131 -10.26 38.55 0.58
C ALA A 131 -10.59 38.21 2.04
N GLY A 132 -9.94 37.16 2.56
CA GLY A 132 -10.09 36.69 3.93
C GLY A 132 -8.76 36.49 4.67
N SER A 133 -8.85 36.52 6.00
CA SER A 133 -7.77 36.23 6.95
C SER A 133 -8.15 35.01 7.80
N LEU A 134 -7.22 34.07 7.97
CA LEU A 134 -7.40 32.87 8.79
C LEU A 134 -6.31 32.75 9.85
N ASP A 135 -6.71 32.73 11.13
CA ASP A 135 -5.81 32.30 12.21
C ASP A 135 -5.85 30.77 12.30
N GLY A 136 -4.73 30.13 11.97
CA GLY A 136 -4.58 28.67 11.95
C GLY A 136 -4.55 28.02 13.34
N GLN A 137 -4.46 28.80 14.44
CA GLN A 137 -4.45 28.31 15.81
C GLN A 137 -3.40 27.21 16.08
N ASP A 138 -2.27 27.27 15.37
CA ASP A 138 -1.17 26.29 15.37
C ASP A 138 -1.63 24.87 14.98
N ALA A 139 -2.68 24.75 14.18
CA ALA A 139 -3.21 23.48 13.71
C ALA A 139 -2.41 22.85 12.56
N PHE A 140 -2.80 21.63 12.17
CA PHE A 140 -2.29 20.97 10.97
C PHE A 140 -2.46 21.85 9.74
N GLY A 141 -1.35 22.17 9.06
CA GLY A 141 -1.37 23.02 7.87
C GLY A 141 -2.28 22.50 6.76
N PHE A 142 -2.47 21.17 6.68
CA PHE A 142 -3.43 20.54 5.78
C PHE A 142 -4.89 21.00 5.99
N VAL A 143 -5.30 21.14 7.25
CA VAL A 143 -6.66 21.56 7.62
C VAL A 143 -6.82 23.07 7.38
N VAL A 144 -5.82 23.85 7.79
CA VAL A 144 -5.78 25.31 7.60
C VAL A 144 -5.83 25.67 6.11
N ALA A 145 -4.97 25.08 5.29
CA ALA A 145 -4.88 25.38 3.87
C ALA A 145 -6.06 24.83 3.06
N THR A 146 -6.61 23.65 3.41
CA THR A 146 -7.84 23.14 2.78
C THR A 146 -9.03 24.07 3.08
N LYS A 147 -9.17 24.55 4.32
CA LYS A 147 -10.25 25.48 4.68
C LYS A 147 -10.08 26.85 4.01
N ALA A 148 -8.87 27.38 3.97
CA ALA A 148 -8.55 28.62 3.26
C ALA A 148 -8.80 28.53 1.75
N MET A 149 -8.49 27.40 1.11
CA MET A 149 -8.80 27.18 -0.30
C MET A 149 -10.31 27.07 -0.56
N ALA A 150 -11.06 26.35 0.29
CA ALA A 150 -12.52 26.26 0.16
C ALA A 150 -13.18 27.65 0.20
N GLU A 151 -12.81 28.48 1.19
CA GLU A 151 -13.33 29.86 1.29
C GLU A 151 -12.88 30.75 0.11
N ALA A 152 -11.65 30.58 -0.38
CA ALA A 152 -11.18 31.27 -1.58
C ALA A 152 -12.02 30.89 -2.82
N ILE A 153 -12.37 29.60 -2.98
CA ILE A 153 -13.23 29.11 -4.05
C ILE A 153 -14.65 29.69 -3.91
N ASP A 154 -15.20 29.78 -2.71
CA ASP A 154 -16.53 30.36 -2.47
C ASP A 154 -16.57 31.86 -2.78
N MET A 155 -15.54 32.62 -2.40
CA MET A 155 -15.41 34.03 -2.84
C MET A 155 -15.22 34.13 -4.37
N ALA A 156 -14.44 33.24 -4.99
CA ALA A 156 -14.23 33.23 -6.44
C ALA A 156 -15.50 32.84 -7.22
N ARG A 157 -16.38 31.99 -6.67
CA ARG A 157 -17.70 31.67 -7.26
C ARG A 157 -18.56 32.92 -7.42
N GLU A 158 -18.54 33.80 -6.44
CA GLU A 158 -19.33 35.03 -6.42
C GLU A 158 -18.63 36.16 -7.19
N PHE A 159 -17.42 36.55 -6.77
CA PHE A 159 -16.71 37.75 -7.24
C PHE A 159 -15.66 37.48 -8.33
N GLY A 160 -15.51 36.23 -8.77
CA GLY A 160 -14.55 35.84 -9.79
C GLY A 160 -13.15 35.54 -9.26
N VAL A 161 -12.73 36.23 -8.19
CA VAL A 161 -11.48 36.00 -7.46
C VAL A 161 -11.79 35.86 -5.98
N GLY A 162 -11.08 34.97 -5.31
CA GLY A 162 -11.06 34.88 -3.85
C GLY A 162 -9.64 34.62 -3.36
N ILE A 163 -9.25 35.29 -2.27
CA ILE A 163 -7.92 35.22 -1.66
C ILE A 163 -8.09 34.94 -0.17
N VAL A 164 -7.34 33.99 0.40
CA VAL A 164 -7.24 33.81 1.84
C VAL A 164 -5.77 33.76 2.25
N SER A 165 -5.41 34.63 3.19
CA SER A 165 -4.11 34.57 3.88
C SER A 165 -4.27 33.89 5.23
N ALA A 166 -3.36 32.99 5.58
CA ALA A 166 -3.39 32.24 6.82
C ALA A 166 -2.08 32.41 7.61
N ARG A 167 -2.18 32.62 8.92
CA ARG A 167 -1.05 32.70 9.87
C ARG A 167 -1.17 31.64 10.95
N ARG A 168 -0.13 31.44 11.79
CA ARG A 168 -0.13 30.41 12.85
C ARG A 168 -0.56 29.04 12.32
N SER A 169 -0.02 28.70 11.16
CA SER A 169 -0.17 27.38 10.57
C SER A 169 1.09 26.54 10.83
N THR A 170 1.08 25.32 10.34
CA THR A 170 2.22 24.39 10.41
C THR A 170 2.55 23.87 9.01
N HIS A 171 3.55 22.98 8.90
CA HIS A 171 3.87 22.35 7.62
C HIS A 171 2.65 21.65 7.00
N PHE A 172 2.44 21.82 5.69
CA PHE A 172 1.20 21.42 4.99
C PHE A 172 1.40 20.36 3.89
N GLY A 173 2.54 19.67 3.87
CA GLY A 173 2.86 18.67 2.83
C GLY A 173 3.03 19.27 1.43
N MET A 174 2.62 18.53 0.40
CA MET A 174 2.68 18.95 -1.02
C MET A 174 1.67 20.07 -1.29
N ALA A 175 2.10 21.18 -1.91
CA ALA A 175 1.27 22.37 -2.10
C ALA A 175 0.23 22.23 -3.22
N ALA A 176 0.51 21.38 -4.22
CA ALA A 176 -0.46 20.99 -5.24
C ALA A 176 -1.77 20.46 -4.64
N ASN A 177 -1.77 19.88 -3.43
CA ASN A 177 -2.99 19.41 -2.76
C ASN A 177 -4.08 20.49 -2.68
N TYR A 178 -3.71 21.77 -2.53
CA TYR A 178 -4.65 22.88 -2.40
C TYR A 178 -4.93 23.52 -3.75
N ALA A 179 -3.91 23.70 -4.60
CA ALA A 179 -4.12 24.19 -5.97
C ALA A 179 -5.09 23.28 -6.75
N LEU A 180 -4.93 21.97 -6.60
CA LEU A 180 -5.80 20.95 -7.21
C LEU A 180 -7.23 21.00 -6.64
N GLN A 181 -7.48 21.38 -5.38
CA GLN A 181 -8.85 21.53 -4.86
C GLN A 181 -9.66 22.59 -5.64
N ALA A 182 -9.01 23.67 -6.09
CA ALA A 182 -9.65 24.67 -6.96
C ALA A 182 -9.83 24.12 -8.39
N MET A 183 -8.80 23.48 -8.94
CA MET A 183 -8.82 22.91 -10.29
C MET A 183 -9.87 21.80 -10.46
N ASP A 184 -9.98 20.90 -9.47
CA ASP A 184 -10.96 19.81 -9.41
C ASP A 184 -12.41 20.36 -9.38
N LEU A 185 -12.60 21.64 -9.00
CA LEU A 185 -13.88 22.39 -9.06
C LEU A 185 -13.96 23.38 -10.23
N GLY A 186 -13.00 23.36 -11.17
CA GLY A 186 -13.01 24.17 -12.39
C GLY A 186 -12.49 25.61 -12.25
N PHE A 187 -11.78 25.92 -11.16
CA PHE A 187 -11.12 27.21 -10.88
C PHE A 187 -9.60 27.10 -11.06
N ILE A 188 -8.93 28.22 -11.32
CA ILE A 188 -7.47 28.31 -11.22
C ILE A 188 -7.11 28.46 -9.74
N GLY A 189 -6.26 27.59 -9.21
CA GLY A 189 -5.75 27.64 -7.84
C GLY A 189 -4.30 28.09 -7.79
N ILE A 190 -3.95 29.02 -6.91
CA ILE A 190 -2.59 29.53 -6.70
C ILE A 190 -2.28 29.49 -5.20
N VAL A 191 -1.10 28.98 -4.84
CA VAL A 191 -0.67 28.73 -3.46
C VAL A 191 0.78 29.17 -3.25
N PHE A 192 0.99 29.95 -2.19
CA PHE A 192 2.29 30.31 -1.65
C PHE A 192 2.35 29.89 -0.18
N THR A 193 3.51 29.45 0.29
CA THR A 193 3.81 29.27 1.71
C THR A 193 5.27 29.56 1.96
N ASN A 194 5.64 29.94 3.19
CA ASN A 194 7.04 30.00 3.59
C ASN A 194 7.47 28.75 4.38
N ALA A 195 8.74 28.68 4.79
CA ALA A 195 9.34 27.58 5.56
C ALA A 195 10.60 28.04 6.30
N SER A 196 11.06 27.19 7.21
CA SER A 196 12.32 27.34 7.93
C SER A 196 13.52 27.48 6.99
N LYS A 197 14.49 28.31 7.41
CA LYS A 197 15.73 28.62 6.70
C LYS A 197 16.48 27.38 6.18
N ALA A 198 16.81 27.40 4.89
CA ALA A 198 17.49 26.29 4.21
C ALA A 198 18.39 26.73 3.03
N MET A 199 18.10 27.88 2.41
CA MET A 199 18.88 28.47 1.32
C MET A 199 19.37 29.87 1.68
N PRO A 200 20.51 30.33 1.15
CA PRO A 200 20.91 31.71 1.28
C PRO A 200 20.16 32.57 0.25
N PRO A 201 19.99 33.89 0.50
CA PRO A 201 19.84 34.87 -0.56
C PRO A 201 21.00 34.74 -1.54
N TRP A 202 20.79 34.99 -2.84
CA TRP A 202 21.87 34.90 -3.82
C TRP A 202 23.04 35.83 -3.45
N GLY A 203 24.26 35.28 -3.43
CA GLY A 203 25.47 35.96 -2.94
C GLY A 203 25.74 35.80 -1.43
N GLY A 204 24.77 35.29 -0.66
CA GLY A 204 24.96 34.89 0.74
C GLY A 204 25.47 33.44 0.88
N ARG A 205 25.97 33.10 2.08
CA ARG A 205 26.43 31.73 2.43
C ARG A 205 25.58 31.02 3.47
N ALA A 206 24.83 31.75 4.29
CA ALA A 206 24.06 31.22 5.41
C ALA A 206 22.58 31.07 5.04
N GLY A 207 21.94 30.02 5.55
CA GLY A 207 20.51 29.79 5.33
C GLY A 207 19.65 30.88 5.97
N LEU A 208 18.78 31.49 5.17
CA LEU A 208 17.79 32.49 5.59
C LEU A 208 16.41 32.15 5.01
N LEU A 209 16.38 31.83 3.71
CA LEU A 209 15.15 31.59 2.95
C LEU A 209 14.74 30.11 3.04
N GLY A 210 13.43 29.86 3.08
CA GLY A 210 12.87 28.51 3.01
C GLY A 210 12.91 27.91 1.60
N THR A 211 12.69 26.59 1.50
CA THR A 211 12.55 25.87 0.22
C THR A 211 11.10 25.61 -0.16
N SER A 212 10.14 26.27 0.49
CA SER A 212 8.71 26.07 0.24
C SER A 212 8.32 26.33 -1.21
N PRO A 213 7.39 25.55 -1.76
CA PRO A 213 7.02 25.66 -3.15
C PRO A 213 6.09 26.83 -3.43
N ILE A 214 6.11 27.27 -4.68
CA ILE A 214 4.94 27.85 -5.34
C ILE A 214 4.15 26.70 -5.98
N ALA A 215 2.83 26.70 -5.83
CA ALA A 215 1.96 25.78 -6.56
C ALA A 215 0.84 26.51 -7.31
N VAL A 216 0.58 26.07 -8.54
CA VAL A 216 -0.43 26.64 -9.44
C VAL A 216 -1.08 25.53 -10.25
N ALA A 217 -2.40 25.40 -10.19
CA ALA A 217 -3.16 24.47 -11.01
C ALA A 217 -4.27 25.20 -11.78
N ALA A 218 -4.46 24.83 -13.05
CA ALA A 218 -5.41 25.48 -13.95
C ALA A 218 -6.12 24.42 -14.84
N PRO A 219 -7.45 24.47 -14.97
CA PRO A 219 -8.21 23.46 -15.70
C PRO A 219 -7.86 23.43 -17.19
N GLY A 220 -7.94 22.25 -17.81
CA GLY A 220 -7.81 22.08 -19.26
C GLY A 220 -9.13 22.30 -20.02
N GLY A 221 -9.13 21.92 -21.30
CA GLY A 221 -10.35 21.68 -22.09
C GLY A 221 -10.62 20.18 -22.19
N LYS A 222 -10.38 19.62 -23.38
CA LYS A 222 -10.32 18.17 -23.62
C LYS A 222 -8.96 17.58 -23.22
N GLU A 223 -7.93 18.40 -23.30
CA GLU A 223 -6.57 18.03 -22.96
C GLU A 223 -6.31 18.13 -21.46
N MET A 224 -5.11 17.69 -21.09
CA MET A 224 -4.64 17.63 -19.71
C MET A 224 -4.61 19.04 -19.04
N PRO A 225 -5.02 19.20 -17.76
CA PRO A 225 -4.83 20.47 -17.04
C PRO A 225 -3.35 20.80 -16.75
N PHE A 226 -3.07 22.07 -16.49
CA PHE A 226 -1.75 22.53 -16.04
C PHE A 226 -1.65 22.43 -14.52
N ASP A 227 -0.54 21.90 -14.01
CA ASP A 227 -0.33 21.71 -12.57
C ASP A 227 1.16 21.81 -12.22
N LEU A 228 1.54 22.88 -11.52
CA LEU A 228 2.89 23.21 -11.10
C LEU A 228 3.00 23.09 -9.58
N ASP A 229 4.01 22.38 -9.09
CA ASP A 229 4.47 22.43 -7.70
C ASP A 229 6.00 22.46 -7.71
N MET A 230 6.58 23.61 -7.35
CA MET A 230 8.01 23.87 -7.57
C MET A 230 8.66 24.58 -6.37
N SER A 231 9.65 23.92 -5.79
CA SER A 231 10.59 24.56 -4.85
C SER A 231 11.50 25.55 -5.59
N PRO A 232 11.79 26.74 -5.01
CA PRO A 232 12.78 27.68 -5.54
C PRO A 232 14.24 27.19 -5.38
N ALA A 233 14.47 25.98 -4.86
CA ALA A 233 15.77 25.33 -4.75
C ALA A 233 16.17 24.61 -6.03
N VAL A 234 17.47 24.63 -6.39
CA VAL A 234 17.99 23.85 -7.52
C VAL A 234 17.90 22.32 -7.27
N ALA A 235 17.91 21.89 -6.01
CA ALA A 235 17.71 20.50 -5.62
C ALA A 235 17.16 20.37 -4.19
N ALA A 236 16.32 19.37 -3.93
CA ALA A 236 15.90 19.06 -2.56
C ALA A 236 17.08 18.52 -1.71
N ARG A 237 17.17 18.92 -0.43
CA ARG A 237 18.19 18.38 0.53
C ARG A 237 18.19 16.86 0.61
N GLY A 238 17.02 16.21 0.40
CA GLY A 238 16.90 14.76 0.28
C GLY A 238 17.72 14.13 -0.85
N LYS A 239 17.84 14.80 -2.01
CA LYS A 239 18.70 14.34 -3.12
C LYS A 239 20.18 14.34 -2.73
N ILE A 240 20.62 15.36 -1.97
CA ILE A 240 21.99 15.46 -1.44
C ILE A 240 22.24 14.36 -0.38
N ARG A 241 21.33 14.17 0.59
CA ARG A 241 21.38 13.05 1.55
C ARG A 241 21.39 11.66 0.88
N ARG A 242 20.78 11.52 -0.31
CA ARG A 242 20.85 10.28 -1.11
C ARG A 242 22.20 10.11 -1.81
N ALA A 243 22.77 11.18 -2.35
CA ALA A 243 24.10 11.16 -2.96
C ALA A 243 25.19 10.76 -1.93
N ALA A 244 25.16 11.38 -0.73
CA ALA A 244 26.05 11.03 0.39
C ALA A 244 25.98 9.53 0.74
N ARG A 245 24.78 8.98 0.94
CA ARG A 245 24.56 7.55 1.24
C ARG A 245 25.05 6.60 0.14
N ARG A 246 25.22 7.08 -1.09
CA ARG A 246 25.68 6.29 -2.25
C ARG A 246 27.15 6.52 -2.59
N GLY A 247 27.87 7.37 -1.85
CA GLY A 247 29.23 7.82 -2.22
C GLY A 247 29.28 8.58 -3.55
N GLN A 248 28.16 9.13 -4.00
CA GLN A 248 28.04 9.83 -5.28
C GLN A 248 28.26 11.33 -5.10
N GLN A 249 28.95 11.97 -6.04
CA GLN A 249 29.03 13.42 -6.09
C GLN A 249 27.70 14.06 -6.50
N ILE A 250 27.45 15.29 -6.03
CA ILE A 250 26.37 16.15 -6.53
C ILE A 250 26.89 17.06 -7.65
N PRO A 251 26.05 17.45 -8.62
CA PRO A 251 26.42 18.44 -9.63
C PRO A 251 26.93 19.75 -9.01
N LEU A 252 27.94 20.34 -9.65
CA LEU A 252 28.48 21.63 -9.23
C LEU A 252 27.38 22.70 -9.26
N GLY A 253 27.36 23.56 -8.24
CA GLY A 253 26.33 24.59 -8.08
C GLY A 253 25.06 24.13 -7.36
N TYR A 254 24.90 22.85 -6.99
CA TYR A 254 23.76 22.42 -6.17
C TYR A 254 23.81 22.95 -4.73
N ALA A 255 25.02 23.08 -4.17
CA ALA A 255 25.22 23.47 -2.78
C ALA A 255 26.52 24.23 -2.55
N LEU A 256 26.57 24.93 -1.42
CA LEU A 256 27.77 25.55 -0.84
C LEU A 256 28.19 24.80 0.43
N ASP A 257 29.48 24.84 0.74
CA ASP A 257 30.02 24.49 2.05
C ASP A 257 29.74 25.59 3.11
N ALA A 258 30.09 25.34 4.37
CA ALA A 258 29.94 26.31 5.47
C ALA A 258 30.69 27.65 5.25
N ARG A 259 31.67 27.71 4.34
CA ARG A 259 32.41 28.92 3.97
C ARG A 259 31.80 29.67 2.77
N GLY A 260 30.77 29.11 2.13
CA GLY A 260 30.12 29.68 0.95
C GLY A 260 30.75 29.28 -0.39
N ARG A 261 31.61 28.26 -0.42
CA ARG A 261 32.26 27.75 -1.64
C ARG A 261 31.40 26.64 -2.25
N GLN A 262 31.26 26.62 -3.57
CA GLN A 262 30.56 25.53 -4.25
C GLN A 262 31.26 24.18 -3.99
N THR A 263 30.47 23.12 -3.82
CA THR A 263 30.96 21.76 -3.56
C THR A 263 30.22 20.73 -4.41
N THR A 264 30.94 19.68 -4.83
CA THR A 264 30.37 18.45 -5.39
C THR A 264 30.33 17.30 -4.36
N ASP A 265 30.90 17.48 -3.17
CA ASP A 265 30.81 16.52 -2.07
C ASP A 265 29.51 16.75 -1.28
N PRO A 266 28.57 15.79 -1.26
CA PRO A 266 27.32 15.92 -0.53
C PRO A 266 27.48 15.91 0.99
N ASN A 267 28.57 15.36 1.54
CA ASN A 267 28.81 15.39 2.99
C ASN A 267 29.20 16.80 3.43
N VAL A 268 30.11 17.44 2.68
CA VAL A 268 30.48 18.86 2.87
C VAL A 268 29.28 19.80 2.66
N ALA A 269 28.36 19.47 1.74
CA ALA A 269 27.12 20.22 1.55
C ALA A 269 26.11 20.07 2.71
N LEU A 270 26.20 19.00 3.49
CA LEU A 270 25.32 18.73 4.64
C LEU A 270 25.92 19.24 5.96
N ASP A 271 27.25 19.29 6.07
CA ASP A 271 28.00 19.80 7.21
C ASP A 271 28.11 21.34 7.18
N GLY A 272 27.09 22.00 7.75
CA GLY A 272 27.00 23.48 7.80
C GLY A 272 26.77 24.17 6.44
N GLY A 273 26.69 23.41 5.36
CA GLY A 273 26.43 23.89 3.99
C GLY A 273 24.96 24.21 3.70
N THR A 274 24.74 24.88 2.56
CA THR A 274 23.41 25.33 2.11
C THR A 274 23.11 24.90 0.67
N VAL A 275 21.82 24.72 0.36
CA VAL A 275 21.35 24.48 -1.01
C VAL A 275 21.25 25.80 -1.76
N GLN A 276 21.55 25.80 -3.07
CA GLN A 276 21.46 27.00 -3.90
C GLN A 276 20.06 27.21 -4.52
N PRO A 277 19.63 28.47 -4.72
CA PRO A 277 18.40 28.77 -5.43
C PRO A 277 18.49 28.45 -6.93
N ILE A 278 17.39 28.00 -7.53
CA ILE A 278 17.32 27.66 -8.95
C ILE A 278 17.52 28.91 -9.83
N GLY A 279 18.40 28.83 -10.84
CA GLY A 279 18.72 29.99 -11.67
C GLY A 279 19.32 31.18 -10.89
N GLY A 280 19.95 30.92 -9.74
CA GLY A 280 20.65 31.91 -8.93
C GLY A 280 19.75 33.05 -8.42
N PRO A 281 19.95 34.31 -8.86
CA PRO A 281 19.13 35.44 -8.43
C PRO A 281 17.62 35.22 -8.60
N LYS A 282 17.20 34.48 -9.64
CA LYS A 282 15.77 34.26 -9.94
C LYS A 282 15.10 33.39 -8.87
N GLY A 283 15.68 32.24 -8.53
CA GLY A 283 15.20 31.38 -7.44
C GLY A 283 15.28 32.07 -6.08
N SER A 284 16.30 32.90 -5.85
CA SER A 284 16.40 33.72 -4.64
C SER A 284 15.23 34.70 -4.53
N ALA A 285 14.86 35.37 -5.63
CA ALA A 285 13.72 36.28 -5.67
C ALA A 285 12.39 35.55 -5.50
N LEU A 286 12.24 34.35 -6.09
CA LEU A 286 11.07 33.49 -5.85
C LEU A 286 10.95 33.07 -4.38
N ALA A 287 12.05 32.67 -3.74
CA ALA A 287 12.05 32.30 -2.32
C ALA A 287 11.76 33.51 -1.39
N MET A 288 12.20 34.72 -1.76
CA MET A 288 11.79 35.96 -1.09
C MET A 288 10.30 36.25 -1.29
N LEU A 289 9.76 36.05 -2.50
CA LEU A 289 8.33 36.19 -2.76
C LEU A 289 7.50 35.20 -1.93
N MET A 290 7.96 33.95 -1.77
CA MET A 290 7.30 32.97 -0.89
C MET A 290 7.23 33.46 0.56
N ASP A 291 8.24 34.17 1.04
CA ASP A 291 8.29 34.69 2.41
C ASP A 291 7.50 35.99 2.60
N VAL A 292 7.43 36.84 1.56
CA VAL A 292 6.54 38.01 1.52
C VAL A 292 5.07 37.58 1.51
N MET A 293 4.70 36.64 0.64
CA MET A 293 3.33 36.16 0.49
C MET A 293 2.91 35.19 1.61
N GLY A 294 3.82 34.31 2.04
CA GLY A 294 3.54 33.35 3.11
C GLY A 294 3.64 33.98 4.51
N GLY A 295 4.71 34.73 4.80
CA GLY A 295 5.00 35.26 6.13
C GLY A 295 4.57 36.71 6.35
N VAL A 296 5.13 37.64 5.58
CA VAL A 296 4.99 39.09 5.84
C VAL A 296 3.55 39.56 5.76
N ILE A 297 2.82 39.23 4.68
CA ILE A 297 1.43 39.70 4.49
C ILE A 297 0.42 38.97 5.39
N SER A 298 0.73 37.75 5.85
CA SER A 298 -0.16 36.98 6.75
C SER A 298 -0.03 37.38 8.22
N GLY A 299 1.11 37.95 8.61
CA GLY A 299 1.48 38.14 10.01
C GLY A 299 1.99 36.85 10.69
N ALA A 300 2.43 35.86 9.91
CA ALA A 300 3.14 34.69 10.41
C ALA A 300 4.64 35.00 10.63
N ALA A 301 5.43 33.99 11.03
CA ALA A 301 6.88 34.15 11.08
C ALA A 301 7.45 34.31 9.65
N PHE A 302 8.52 35.10 9.50
CA PHE A 302 9.19 35.37 8.23
C PHE A 302 10.70 35.59 8.48
N GLY A 303 11.50 35.90 7.44
CA GLY A 303 12.89 36.32 7.59
C GLY A 303 13.83 35.26 8.20
N GLY A 304 13.42 33.99 8.21
CA GLY A 304 14.15 32.88 8.83
C GLY A 304 13.67 32.46 10.22
N ASP A 305 12.62 33.09 10.78
CA ASP A 305 12.07 32.79 12.12
C ASP A 305 11.11 31.58 12.16
N VAL A 306 10.63 31.11 11.00
CA VAL A 306 9.80 29.90 10.87
C VAL A 306 10.56 28.68 11.39
N ARG A 307 9.97 27.94 12.32
CA ARG A 307 10.65 26.80 12.97
C ARG A 307 10.63 25.53 12.14
N ASN A 308 11.74 24.81 12.16
CA ASN A 308 11.92 23.57 11.42
C ASN A 308 11.03 22.45 11.98
N HIS A 309 10.16 21.91 11.11
CA HIS A 309 9.23 20.83 11.44
C HIS A 309 9.89 19.56 12.01
N PHE A 310 11.13 19.28 11.59
CA PHE A 310 11.84 18.03 11.89
C PHE A 310 12.92 18.16 12.96
N GLU A 311 13.33 19.39 13.30
CA GLU A 311 14.54 19.65 14.12
C GLU A 311 14.24 20.51 15.37
N GLU A 312 13.31 21.47 15.32
CA GLU A 312 12.98 22.37 16.44
C GLU A 312 11.65 21.95 17.09
N TYR A 313 11.63 21.65 18.38
CA TYR A 313 10.46 21.14 19.13
C TYR A 313 10.21 21.87 20.46
N ASP A 314 10.65 23.12 20.54
CA ASP A 314 10.52 24.03 21.68
C ASP A 314 9.26 24.90 21.59
N GLN A 315 8.81 25.24 20.38
CA GLN A 315 7.62 26.05 20.13
C GLN A 315 6.90 25.71 18.81
N PRO A 316 5.65 26.18 18.59
CA PRO A 316 4.94 26.03 17.32
C PRO A 316 5.70 26.67 16.14
N GLN A 317 5.37 26.24 14.92
CA GLN A 317 6.13 26.65 13.73
C GLN A 317 5.84 28.08 13.26
N ASN A 318 4.62 28.57 13.47
CA ASN A 318 4.08 29.82 12.92
C ASN A 318 4.37 29.98 11.41
N VAL A 319 4.07 28.94 10.62
CA VAL A 319 4.08 29.00 9.15
C VAL A 319 2.92 29.88 8.69
N GLY A 320 3.09 30.59 7.58
CA GLY A 320 1.98 31.28 6.92
C GLY A 320 1.81 30.87 5.46
N HIS A 321 0.57 31.01 4.99
CA HIS A 321 0.13 30.62 3.64
C HIS A 321 -0.62 31.77 2.98
N PHE A 322 -0.54 31.86 1.65
CA PHE A 322 -1.40 32.71 0.84
C PHE A 322 -2.01 31.85 -0.27
N ILE A 323 -3.33 31.83 -0.34
CA ILE A 323 -4.10 30.94 -1.18
C ILE A 323 -5.09 31.77 -1.98
N MET A 324 -5.22 31.47 -3.27
CA MET A 324 -6.07 32.20 -4.19
C MET A 324 -6.79 31.23 -5.13
N ALA A 325 -8.06 31.50 -5.38
CA ALA A 325 -8.86 30.87 -6.42
C ALA A 325 -9.35 31.93 -7.41
N MET A 326 -9.42 31.59 -8.70
CA MET A 326 -9.85 32.49 -9.76
C MET A 326 -10.67 31.75 -10.81
N LYS A 327 -11.75 32.36 -11.29
CA LYS A 327 -12.51 31.89 -12.45
C LYS A 327 -11.65 31.99 -13.73
N PRO A 328 -11.56 30.93 -14.56
CA PRO A 328 -10.81 30.99 -15.82
C PRO A 328 -11.52 31.83 -16.90
N ASP A 329 -12.83 32.06 -16.76
CA ASP A 329 -13.74 32.71 -17.70
C ASP A 329 -14.02 34.20 -17.39
N LEU A 330 -13.10 34.88 -16.67
CA LEU A 330 -13.22 36.31 -16.38
C LEU A 330 -12.90 37.24 -17.55
N PHE A 331 -12.07 36.78 -18.48
CA PHE A 331 -11.49 37.60 -19.55
C PHE A 331 -11.84 37.10 -20.96
N VAL A 332 -12.24 35.83 -21.08
CA VAL A 332 -12.64 35.12 -22.31
C VAL A 332 -13.76 34.13 -21.94
N SER A 333 -14.50 33.60 -22.92
CA SER A 333 -15.53 32.58 -22.62
C SER A 333 -14.90 31.29 -22.09
N ARG A 334 -15.70 30.45 -21.41
CA ARG A 334 -15.23 29.15 -20.91
C ARG A 334 -14.79 28.22 -22.04
N GLU A 335 -15.49 28.22 -23.19
CA GLU A 335 -15.07 27.43 -24.35
C GLU A 335 -13.76 27.96 -24.95
N GLU A 336 -13.60 29.28 -25.04
CA GLU A 336 -12.38 29.88 -25.58
C GLU A 336 -11.17 29.61 -24.68
N TYR A 337 -11.32 29.75 -23.35
CA TYR A 337 -10.30 29.38 -22.38
C TYR A 337 -9.86 27.92 -22.56
N SER A 338 -10.82 26.99 -22.58
CA SER A 338 -10.53 25.56 -22.72
C SER A 338 -9.85 25.23 -24.05
N ALA A 339 -10.30 25.82 -25.17
CA ALA A 339 -9.66 25.63 -26.48
C ALA A 339 -8.22 26.20 -26.54
N ARG A 340 -7.95 27.30 -25.83
CA ARG A 340 -6.61 27.89 -25.71
C ARG A 340 -5.68 27.04 -24.84
N MET A 341 -6.21 26.44 -23.76
CA MET A 341 -5.48 25.47 -22.94
C MET A 341 -5.15 24.19 -23.72
N ASP A 342 -6.10 23.64 -24.46
CA ASP A 342 -5.88 22.48 -25.34
C ASP A 342 -4.78 22.79 -26.38
N THR A 343 -4.85 23.97 -27.01
CA THR A 343 -3.84 24.43 -27.96
C THR A 343 -2.45 24.58 -27.32
N LEU A 344 -2.36 24.99 -26.05
CA LEU A 344 -1.08 25.07 -25.33
C LEU A 344 -0.49 23.68 -25.09
N VAL A 345 -1.28 22.74 -24.56
CA VAL A 345 -0.85 21.36 -24.31
C VAL A 345 -0.36 20.70 -25.59
N GLN A 346 -1.17 20.73 -26.65
CA GLN A 346 -0.85 20.14 -27.95
C GLN A 346 0.43 20.70 -28.54
N ARG A 347 0.69 22.02 -28.41
CA ARG A 347 1.92 22.65 -28.90
C ARG A 347 3.16 22.30 -28.07
N VAL A 348 3.02 22.08 -26.76
CA VAL A 348 4.13 21.63 -25.91
C VAL A 348 4.47 20.18 -26.23
N HIS A 349 3.48 19.29 -26.32
CA HIS A 349 3.68 17.88 -26.69
C HIS A 349 4.22 17.70 -28.12
N ALA A 350 3.78 18.53 -29.07
CA ALA A 350 4.27 18.51 -30.46
C ALA A 350 5.60 19.25 -30.67
N SER A 351 6.20 19.81 -29.62
CA SER A 351 7.53 20.43 -29.73
C SER A 351 8.58 19.37 -30.05
N PRO A 352 9.46 19.59 -31.04
CA PRO A 352 10.62 18.72 -31.25
C PRO A 352 11.44 18.57 -29.97
N THR A 353 11.85 17.34 -29.66
CA THR A 353 12.68 17.07 -28.48
C THR A 353 14.11 17.57 -28.68
N ALA A 354 14.77 17.91 -27.58
CA ALA A 354 16.21 18.16 -27.58
C ALA A 354 16.98 16.83 -27.57
N GLU A 355 18.27 16.88 -27.91
CA GLU A 355 19.16 15.71 -27.83
C GLU A 355 19.13 15.10 -26.42
N GLY A 356 18.90 13.78 -26.35
CA GLY A 356 18.78 13.04 -25.08
C GLY A 356 17.39 13.08 -24.41
N PHE A 357 16.35 13.56 -25.09
CA PHE A 357 14.96 13.54 -24.61
C PHE A 357 14.03 12.78 -25.57
N ASP A 358 13.25 11.85 -25.03
CA ASP A 358 12.26 11.05 -25.78
C ASP A 358 10.91 11.78 -25.93
N GLU A 359 10.58 12.69 -25.01
CA GLU A 359 9.33 13.45 -25.00
C GLU A 359 9.50 14.84 -24.35
N VAL A 360 8.58 15.76 -24.67
CA VAL A 360 8.40 17.03 -23.95
C VAL A 360 7.10 16.93 -23.15
N ILE A 361 7.16 17.09 -21.83
CA ILE A 361 6.01 16.94 -20.92
C ILE A 361 5.52 18.29 -20.38
N MET A 362 4.22 18.36 -20.09
CA MET A 362 3.62 19.48 -19.39
C MET A 362 3.78 19.35 -17.86
N PRO A 363 3.83 20.46 -17.09
CA PRO A 363 3.84 20.40 -15.63
C PRO A 363 2.67 19.59 -15.07
N GLY A 364 2.98 18.70 -14.12
CA GLY A 364 2.00 17.82 -13.47
C GLY A 364 1.64 16.57 -14.29
N GLU A 365 2.18 16.42 -15.50
CA GLU A 365 1.95 15.24 -16.34
C GLU A 365 2.59 13.99 -15.73
N ARG A 366 3.86 14.11 -15.34
CA ARG A 366 4.61 13.04 -14.68
C ARG A 366 3.89 12.59 -13.41
N GLU A 367 3.49 13.55 -12.58
CA GLU A 367 2.82 13.32 -11.31
C GLU A 367 1.46 12.66 -11.50
N ARG A 368 0.72 12.99 -12.58
CA ARG A 368 -0.53 12.32 -12.94
C ARG A 368 -0.35 10.92 -13.56
N ARG A 369 0.69 10.71 -14.37
CA ARG A 369 1.09 9.37 -14.84
C ARG A 369 1.46 8.47 -13.66
N LEU A 370 2.21 9.01 -12.67
CA LEU A 370 2.53 8.32 -11.42
C LEU A 370 1.29 8.07 -10.55
N GLU A 371 0.41 9.06 -10.38
CA GLU A 371 -0.82 8.90 -9.59
C GLU A 371 -1.75 7.84 -10.19
N ALA A 372 -1.93 7.82 -11.52
CA ALA A 372 -2.69 6.78 -12.20
C ALA A 372 -2.03 5.40 -12.04
N ASN A 373 -0.70 5.32 -12.14
CA ASN A 373 0.02 4.05 -11.96
C ASN A 373 -0.06 3.56 -10.51
N HIS A 374 0.26 4.38 -9.51
CA HIS A 374 0.23 4.00 -8.09
C HIS A 374 -1.19 3.72 -7.57
N ARG A 375 -2.24 4.29 -8.17
CA ARG A 375 -3.62 3.86 -7.89
C ARG A 375 -3.92 2.44 -8.39
N ARG A 376 -3.23 1.98 -9.44
CA ARG A 376 -3.35 0.61 -10.00
C ARG A 376 -2.40 -0.40 -9.33
N THR A 377 -1.19 0.02 -9.00
CA THR A 377 -0.09 -0.86 -8.48
C THR A 377 0.15 -0.73 -6.98
N GLY A 378 -0.56 0.16 -6.30
CA GLY A 378 -0.26 0.55 -4.92
C GLY A 378 0.79 1.66 -4.81
N VAL A 379 0.79 2.31 -3.65
CA VAL A 379 1.66 3.39 -3.22
C VAL A 379 3.00 2.83 -2.71
N PRO A 380 4.15 3.14 -3.33
CA PRO A 380 5.45 2.65 -2.88
C PRO A 380 5.98 3.37 -1.63
N PHE A 381 6.51 2.59 -0.70
CA PHE A 381 7.22 3.01 0.51
C PHE A 381 8.55 2.25 0.63
N HIS A 382 9.58 2.86 1.20
CA HIS A 382 10.79 2.13 1.58
C HIS A 382 10.60 1.37 2.89
N ALA A 383 11.27 0.22 3.05
CA ALA A 383 11.15 -0.61 4.26
C ALA A 383 11.37 0.14 5.59
N LYS A 384 12.22 1.18 5.59
CA LYS A 384 12.43 2.06 6.76
C LYS A 384 11.24 2.97 7.06
N GLU A 385 10.55 3.45 6.03
CA GLU A 385 9.34 4.28 6.15
C GLU A 385 8.20 3.44 6.72
N VAL A 386 8.03 2.22 6.19
CA VAL A 386 7.11 1.23 6.73
C VAL A 386 7.41 0.96 8.20
N ALA A 387 8.66 0.67 8.58
CA ALA A 387 9.03 0.40 9.96
C ALA A 387 8.64 1.54 10.92
N MET A 388 8.90 2.80 10.55
CA MET A 388 8.48 3.97 11.35
C MET A 388 6.95 4.08 11.48
N LEU A 389 6.22 3.77 10.41
CA LEU A 389 4.74 3.77 10.42
C LEU A 389 4.18 2.61 11.26
N GLN A 390 4.79 1.42 11.22
CA GLN A 390 4.41 0.30 12.09
C GLN A 390 4.67 0.61 13.57
N GLU A 391 5.80 1.24 13.88
CA GLU A 391 6.14 1.63 15.25
C GLU A 391 5.12 2.64 15.79
N ALA A 392 4.72 3.63 14.98
CA ALA A 392 3.66 4.58 15.34
C ALA A 392 2.30 3.88 15.57
N ALA A 393 1.93 2.91 14.73
CA ALA A 393 0.70 2.14 14.89
C ALA A 393 0.72 1.28 16.15
N ALA A 394 1.82 0.57 16.42
CA ALA A 394 1.99 -0.25 17.60
C ALA A 394 1.93 0.59 18.90
N LYS A 395 2.57 1.76 18.92
CA LYS A 395 2.48 2.72 20.04
C LYS A 395 1.06 3.23 20.29
N ALA A 396 0.23 3.31 19.26
CA ALA A 396 -1.17 3.70 19.35
C ALA A 396 -2.15 2.52 19.57
N GLY A 397 -1.67 1.28 19.66
CA GLY A 397 -2.52 0.09 19.76
C GLY A 397 -3.34 -0.21 18.50
N LEU A 398 -2.92 0.30 17.33
CA LEU A 398 -3.64 0.19 16.06
C LEU A 398 -3.10 -0.92 15.15
N PRO A 399 -3.94 -1.49 14.26
CA PRO A 399 -3.48 -2.43 13.24
C PRO A 399 -2.39 -1.82 12.32
N PRO A 400 -1.37 -2.61 11.94
CA PRO A 400 -0.22 -2.15 11.15
C PRO A 400 -0.60 -1.55 9.80
N LEU A 401 0.28 -0.75 9.17
CA LEU A 401 0.19 -0.50 7.72
C LEU A 401 0.31 -1.82 6.98
N ALA A 402 -0.49 -1.99 5.95
CA ALA A 402 -0.54 -3.21 5.17
C ALA A 402 0.02 -2.85 3.77
N GLY A 403 0.87 -3.71 3.20
CA GLY A 403 1.47 -3.58 1.86
C GLY A 403 2.37 -4.78 1.48
N PHE A 404 2.77 -4.86 0.21
CA PHE A 404 3.56 -5.94 -0.39
C PHE A 404 5.00 -5.51 -0.72
N PRO A 405 6.09 -6.29 -0.54
CA PRO A 405 6.13 -7.72 -0.25
C PRO A 405 5.72 -8.07 1.19
N GLY A 406 4.67 -8.87 1.33
CA GLY A 406 3.98 -9.02 2.61
C GLY A 406 2.76 -9.95 2.66
N LYS A 407 2.84 -11.20 2.16
CA LYS A 407 1.89 -12.36 2.42
C LYS A 407 0.42 -12.18 1.91
N SER A 408 -0.49 -13.18 1.81
CA SER A 408 -1.80 -13.12 1.07
C SER A 408 -3.15 -12.97 1.86
N VAL A 409 -4.11 -12.11 1.43
CA VAL A 409 -5.29 -11.64 2.25
C VAL A 409 -6.34 -12.69 2.59
N CYS A 410 -6.55 -13.68 1.74
CA CYS A 410 -7.56 -14.71 1.98
C CYS A 410 -6.98 -15.83 2.85
N HIS A 411 -5.68 -16.09 2.74
CA HIS A 411 -5.09 -17.40 3.07
C HIS A 411 -3.74 -17.37 3.80
N GLY A 412 -3.09 -16.21 3.90
CA GLY A 412 -1.89 -15.99 4.69
C GLY A 412 -0.61 -16.64 4.18
N GLY A 413 0.53 -16.09 4.60
CA GLY A 413 1.85 -16.63 4.26
C GLY A 413 2.25 -17.82 5.12
N LEU A 414 1.30 -18.76 5.33
CA LEU A 414 1.41 -20.10 5.93
C LEU A 414 0.31 -21.06 5.36
N GLY A 415 -0.17 -20.84 4.14
CA GLY A 415 -0.89 -21.83 3.31
C GLY A 415 -2.31 -22.22 3.76
N TRP A 416 -3.34 -21.55 3.23
CA TRP A 416 -4.72 -22.06 3.26
C TRP A 416 -5.21 -22.27 1.82
N SER A 417 -5.65 -23.48 1.49
CA SER A 417 -6.33 -23.76 0.22
C SER A 417 -7.78 -23.24 0.23
N THR A 418 -8.31 -22.94 -0.96
CA THR A 418 -9.74 -22.75 -1.20
C THR A 418 -10.48 -24.08 -1.02
N VAL A 419 -11.07 -24.29 0.16
CA VAL A 419 -11.86 -25.49 0.47
C VAL A 419 -13.31 -25.28 0.06
N VAL A 420 -13.85 -26.11 -0.84
CA VAL A 420 -15.22 -25.98 -1.36
C VAL A 420 -16.12 -27.07 -0.79
N LEU A 421 -17.25 -26.69 -0.18
CA LEU A 421 -18.30 -27.61 0.26
C LEU A 421 -19.41 -27.69 -0.79
N LEU A 422 -19.60 -28.87 -1.39
CA LEU A 422 -20.66 -29.16 -2.35
C LEU A 422 -21.73 -30.06 -1.74
N ARG A 423 -23.00 -29.80 -2.07
CA ARG A 423 -24.13 -30.70 -1.76
C ARG A 423 -24.92 -30.98 -3.03
N ALA A 424 -24.92 -32.22 -3.48
CA ALA A 424 -25.71 -32.67 -4.63
C ALA A 424 -26.06 -34.15 -4.48
N HIS A 425 -27.17 -34.57 -5.07
CA HIS A 425 -27.60 -35.99 -5.11
C HIS A 425 -27.61 -36.71 -3.73
N GLY A 426 -27.93 -35.98 -2.66
CA GLY A 426 -27.93 -36.51 -1.28
C GLY A 426 -26.55 -36.75 -0.66
N ARG A 427 -25.47 -36.42 -1.38
CA ARG A 427 -24.07 -36.51 -0.93
C ARG A 427 -23.51 -35.15 -0.57
N ILE A 428 -22.44 -35.14 0.22
CA ILE A 428 -21.74 -33.94 0.65
C ILE A 428 -20.25 -34.13 0.37
N ALA A 429 -19.75 -33.42 -0.63
CA ALA A 429 -18.34 -33.46 -1.03
C ALA A 429 -17.59 -32.24 -0.50
N LEU A 430 -16.32 -32.44 -0.19
CA LEU A 430 -15.35 -31.36 0.03
C LEU A 430 -14.29 -31.43 -1.08
N ILE A 431 -14.01 -30.30 -1.74
CA ILE A 431 -12.85 -30.17 -2.63
C ILE A 431 -11.72 -29.52 -1.84
N ASP A 432 -10.60 -30.23 -1.78
CA ASP A 432 -9.50 -30.03 -0.83
C ASP A 432 -9.93 -29.97 0.64
N THR A 433 -8.97 -29.89 1.56
CA THR A 433 -9.20 -30.04 3.00
C THR A 433 -8.44 -29.03 3.86
N GLY A 434 -7.50 -28.27 3.31
CA GLY A 434 -6.70 -27.32 4.09
C GLY A 434 -5.54 -27.95 4.88
N ASN A 435 -4.63 -27.12 5.39
CA ASN A 435 -3.62 -27.56 6.36
C ASN A 435 -4.20 -27.76 7.78
N MET A 436 -3.41 -28.37 8.67
CA MET A 436 -3.82 -28.65 10.05
C MET A 436 -4.16 -27.42 10.90
N SER A 437 -3.74 -26.22 10.53
CA SER A 437 -4.14 -24.99 11.24
C SER A 437 -5.62 -24.62 11.01
N MET A 438 -6.19 -25.06 9.88
CA MET A 438 -7.58 -24.74 9.49
C MET A 438 -8.63 -25.57 10.24
N ARG A 439 -8.25 -26.65 10.96
CA ARG A 439 -9.19 -27.62 11.57
C ARG A 439 -10.29 -26.97 12.41
N THR A 440 -9.93 -26.03 13.28
CA THR A 440 -10.89 -25.29 14.14
C THR A 440 -11.86 -24.43 13.31
N MET A 441 -11.36 -23.82 12.24
CA MET A 441 -12.17 -22.99 11.34
C MET A 441 -13.13 -23.84 10.51
N LEU A 442 -12.67 -24.96 9.96
CA LEU A 442 -13.51 -25.92 9.23
C LEU A 442 -14.62 -26.49 10.12
N LEU A 443 -14.29 -26.94 11.34
CA LEU A 443 -15.27 -27.42 12.32
C LEU A 443 -16.34 -26.36 12.62
N LYS A 444 -15.95 -25.09 12.77
CA LYS A 444 -16.89 -23.97 12.95
C LYS A 444 -17.78 -23.77 11.71
N ARG A 445 -17.19 -23.69 10.50
CA ARG A 445 -17.93 -23.48 9.25
C ARG A 445 -18.89 -24.65 8.92
N PHE A 446 -18.56 -25.88 9.31
CA PHE A 446 -19.47 -27.03 9.25
C PHE A 446 -20.62 -26.89 10.27
N ALA A 447 -20.33 -26.56 11.52
CA ALA A 447 -21.35 -26.37 12.55
C ALA A 447 -22.35 -25.24 12.19
N GLU A 448 -21.86 -24.13 11.64
CA GLU A 448 -22.68 -23.04 11.05
C GLU A 448 -23.66 -23.53 9.97
N ARG A 449 -23.37 -24.66 9.32
CA ARG A 449 -24.17 -25.28 8.24
C ARG A 449 -24.87 -26.57 8.68
N GLY A 450 -24.95 -26.81 10.00
CA GLY A 450 -25.58 -28.00 10.59
C GLY A 450 -24.85 -29.32 10.30
N LEU A 451 -23.55 -29.27 10.01
CA LEU A 451 -22.72 -30.43 9.68
C LEU A 451 -21.63 -30.72 10.72
N LYS A 452 -21.18 -31.97 10.71
CA LYS A 452 -19.98 -32.51 11.36
C LYS A 452 -19.09 -33.14 10.28
N PRO A 453 -17.79 -33.35 10.54
CA PRO A 453 -16.92 -34.07 9.60
C PRO A 453 -17.42 -35.46 9.21
N ALA A 454 -18.14 -36.14 10.11
CA ALA A 454 -18.74 -37.45 9.86
C ALA A 454 -19.92 -37.44 8.86
N ASP A 455 -20.42 -36.26 8.47
CA ASP A 455 -21.50 -36.09 7.49
C ASP A 455 -20.96 -35.83 6.07
N ILE A 456 -19.65 -35.63 5.92
CA ILE A 456 -18.98 -35.51 4.61
C ILE A 456 -18.83 -36.92 4.03
N THR A 457 -19.39 -37.14 2.84
CA THR A 457 -19.38 -38.44 2.16
C THR A 457 -18.18 -38.60 1.24
N ASP A 458 -17.60 -37.49 0.77
CA ASP A 458 -16.59 -37.47 -0.27
C ASP A 458 -15.55 -36.37 -0.03
N LEU A 459 -14.29 -36.66 -0.28
CA LEU A 459 -13.21 -35.69 -0.41
C LEU A 459 -12.63 -35.81 -1.82
N LEU A 460 -12.48 -34.70 -2.53
CA LEU A 460 -11.83 -34.62 -3.83
C LEU A 460 -10.56 -33.77 -3.65
N LEU A 461 -9.40 -34.42 -3.57
CA LEU A 461 -8.10 -33.76 -3.39
C LEU A 461 -7.51 -33.43 -4.76
N THR A 462 -7.20 -32.15 -4.99
CA THR A 462 -6.57 -31.69 -6.23
C THR A 462 -5.13 -32.19 -6.33
N HIS A 463 -4.38 -32.14 -5.23
CA HIS A 463 -3.01 -32.62 -5.14
C HIS A 463 -2.55 -32.88 -3.69
N SER A 464 -1.31 -33.35 -3.54
CA SER A 464 -0.79 -33.89 -2.27
C SER A 464 -0.28 -32.85 -1.28
N HIS A 465 -0.05 -31.60 -1.66
CA HIS A 465 0.57 -30.61 -0.75
C HIS A 465 -0.23 -30.42 0.54
N HIS A 466 0.49 -30.21 1.64
CA HIS A 466 -0.03 -30.24 3.00
C HIS A 466 -1.16 -29.23 3.27
N ASP A 467 -1.20 -28.13 2.53
CA ASP A 467 -2.23 -27.11 2.61
C ASP A 467 -3.49 -27.39 1.80
N HIS A 468 -3.49 -28.45 0.98
CA HIS A 468 -4.68 -28.99 0.33
C HIS A 468 -5.12 -30.32 0.96
N SER A 469 -4.18 -31.18 1.38
CA SER A 469 -4.46 -32.58 1.73
C SER A 469 -4.48 -32.94 3.23
N ALA A 470 -3.78 -32.22 4.11
CA ALA A 470 -3.41 -32.73 5.44
C ALA A 470 -4.57 -32.90 6.45
N ASN A 471 -5.79 -32.48 6.10
CA ASN A 471 -6.99 -32.65 6.92
C ASN A 471 -7.88 -33.81 6.49
N TRP A 472 -7.52 -34.59 5.47
CA TRP A 472 -8.31 -35.76 5.04
C TRP A 472 -8.64 -36.71 6.22
N THR A 473 -7.71 -36.84 7.17
CA THR A 473 -7.86 -37.64 8.41
C THR A 473 -9.02 -37.22 9.32
N MET A 474 -9.61 -36.03 9.13
CA MET A 474 -10.80 -35.59 9.87
C MET A 474 -12.09 -36.28 9.42
N PHE A 475 -12.08 -36.93 8.25
CA PHE A 475 -13.27 -37.42 7.56
C PHE A 475 -13.22 -38.95 7.37
N PRO A 476 -13.14 -39.76 8.46
CA PRO A 476 -12.82 -41.19 8.39
C PRO A 476 -13.88 -42.08 7.72
N LYS A 477 -14.99 -41.50 7.25
CA LYS A 477 -16.07 -42.19 6.51
C LYS A 477 -16.16 -41.77 5.04
N ALA A 478 -15.42 -40.75 4.62
CA ALA A 478 -15.50 -40.23 3.26
C ALA A 478 -14.78 -41.17 2.27
N ARG A 479 -15.28 -41.27 1.04
CA ARG A 479 -14.47 -41.71 -0.10
C ARG A 479 -13.46 -40.60 -0.41
N ILE A 480 -12.18 -40.93 -0.52
CA ILE A 480 -11.11 -39.94 -0.70
C ILE A 480 -10.54 -40.10 -2.10
N VAL A 481 -10.83 -39.16 -2.99
CA VAL A 481 -10.35 -39.14 -4.36
C VAL A 481 -9.07 -38.34 -4.45
N ILE A 482 -8.06 -38.88 -5.12
CA ILE A 482 -6.81 -38.19 -5.49
C ILE A 482 -6.31 -38.76 -6.82
N GLY A 483 -5.54 -38.00 -7.59
CA GLY A 483 -4.96 -38.49 -8.85
C GLY A 483 -4.07 -39.72 -8.65
N ALA A 484 -4.20 -40.72 -9.53
CA ALA A 484 -3.40 -41.94 -9.47
C ALA A 484 -1.90 -41.65 -9.60
N GLU A 485 -1.54 -40.76 -10.54
CA GLU A 485 -0.16 -40.31 -10.77
C GLU A 485 0.36 -39.44 -9.61
N GLU A 486 -0.51 -38.60 -9.04
CA GLU A 486 -0.18 -37.70 -7.93
C GLU A 486 0.17 -38.45 -6.66
N LEU A 487 -0.69 -39.40 -6.27
CA LEU A 487 -0.44 -40.24 -5.11
C LEU A 487 0.82 -41.09 -5.31
N ALA A 488 1.01 -41.68 -6.49
CA ALA A 488 2.23 -42.44 -6.80
C ALA A 488 3.50 -41.57 -6.71
N TRP A 489 3.48 -40.34 -7.25
CA TRP A 489 4.58 -39.39 -7.15
C TRP A 489 4.85 -38.98 -5.70
N SER A 490 3.81 -38.66 -4.92
CA SER A 490 3.91 -38.21 -3.53
C SER A 490 4.59 -39.21 -2.58
N LEU A 491 4.62 -40.50 -2.94
CA LEU A 491 5.29 -41.55 -2.17
C LEU A 491 6.80 -41.64 -2.45
N THR A 492 7.26 -40.98 -3.53
CA THR A 492 8.66 -41.01 -4.01
C THR A 492 9.48 -39.77 -3.64
N VAL A 493 8.84 -38.69 -3.18
CA VAL A 493 9.53 -37.42 -2.89
C VAL A 493 10.46 -37.53 -1.65
N PRO A 494 11.58 -36.76 -1.61
CA PRO A 494 12.48 -36.73 -0.46
C PRO A 494 11.83 -36.11 0.77
N TRP A 495 12.20 -36.64 1.95
CA TRP A 495 11.59 -36.31 3.23
C TRP A 495 12.05 -34.95 3.76
N GLY A 496 11.11 -34.08 4.14
CA GLY A 496 11.37 -32.76 4.72
C GLY A 496 11.89 -31.73 3.71
N GLU A 497 11.99 -32.08 2.43
CA GLU A 497 12.46 -31.21 1.34
C GLU A 497 11.31 -30.65 0.48
N THR A 498 10.09 -31.17 0.62
CA THR A 498 8.92 -30.80 -0.20
C THR A 498 7.70 -30.41 0.65
N PRO A 499 6.68 -29.73 0.09
CA PRO A 499 5.43 -29.42 0.80
C PRO A 499 4.48 -30.61 0.96
N VAL A 500 4.88 -31.83 0.59
CA VAL A 500 4.08 -33.06 0.70
C VAL A 500 4.12 -33.58 2.14
N PRO A 501 2.98 -33.88 2.80
CA PRO A 501 2.96 -34.48 4.13
C PRO A 501 3.14 -36.01 3.97
N GLU A 502 4.39 -36.46 3.91
CA GLU A 502 4.77 -37.79 3.41
C GLU A 502 4.14 -38.94 4.22
N LEU A 503 4.04 -38.78 5.54
CA LEU A 503 3.34 -39.73 6.42
C LEU A 503 1.84 -39.79 6.13
N TYR A 504 1.21 -38.66 5.81
CA TYR A 504 -0.23 -38.59 5.51
C TYR A 504 -0.53 -39.19 4.15
N MET A 505 0.37 -39.04 3.16
CA MET A 505 0.19 -39.65 1.84
C MET A 505 0.45 -41.16 1.86
N ARG A 506 1.42 -41.63 2.66
CA ARG A 506 1.63 -43.08 2.90
C ARG A 506 0.44 -43.75 3.58
N GLU A 507 -0.17 -43.10 4.57
CA GLU A 507 -1.38 -43.61 5.21
C GLU A 507 -2.59 -43.53 4.26
N LEU A 508 -2.68 -42.49 3.42
CA LEU A 508 -3.72 -42.34 2.41
C LEU A 508 -3.66 -43.43 1.33
N ASP A 509 -2.46 -43.84 0.90
CA ASP A 509 -2.27 -44.87 -0.14
C ASP A 509 -2.86 -46.23 0.23
N ILE A 510 -2.85 -46.55 1.53
CA ILE A 510 -3.42 -47.78 2.10
C ILE A 510 -4.82 -47.57 2.71
N TRP A 511 -5.37 -46.35 2.64
CA TRP A 511 -6.62 -46.02 3.31
C TRP A 511 -7.82 -46.73 2.64
N PRO A 512 -8.71 -47.43 3.40
CA PRO A 512 -9.71 -48.33 2.80
C PRO A 512 -10.71 -47.68 1.83
N THR A 513 -10.86 -46.36 1.88
CA THR A 513 -11.80 -45.60 1.03
C THR A 513 -11.10 -44.67 0.04
N VAL A 514 -9.77 -44.82 -0.16
CA VAL A 514 -9.05 -44.07 -1.19
C VAL A 514 -9.45 -44.54 -2.59
N HIS A 515 -9.58 -43.58 -3.51
CA HIS A 515 -9.86 -43.81 -4.91
C HIS A 515 -8.84 -43.06 -5.76
N LYS A 516 -8.10 -43.81 -6.58
CA LYS A 516 -7.04 -43.28 -7.44
C LYS A 516 -7.65 -42.91 -8.80
N ALA A 517 -7.99 -41.63 -8.97
CA ALA A 517 -8.69 -41.15 -10.15
C ALA A 517 -7.79 -41.07 -11.39
N ALA A 518 -8.41 -41.27 -12.56
CA ALA A 518 -7.79 -41.13 -13.88
C ALA A 518 -8.35 -39.92 -14.66
N GLU A 519 -7.66 -39.52 -15.74
CA GLU A 519 -8.14 -38.51 -16.69
C GLU A 519 -9.55 -38.83 -17.20
N GLY A 520 -10.43 -37.83 -17.14
CA GLY A 520 -11.82 -37.89 -17.62
C GLY A 520 -12.78 -38.68 -16.72
N GLU A 521 -12.33 -39.23 -15.58
CA GLU A 521 -13.20 -40.03 -14.71
C GLU A 521 -14.26 -39.17 -14.01
N GLU A 522 -15.53 -39.62 -14.00
CA GLU A 522 -16.58 -39.03 -13.16
C GLU A 522 -16.42 -39.50 -11.71
N VAL A 523 -15.76 -38.67 -10.89
CA VAL A 523 -15.39 -39.00 -9.50
C VAL A 523 -16.51 -38.76 -8.49
N PHE A 524 -17.43 -37.85 -8.82
CA PHE A 524 -18.63 -37.51 -8.05
C PHE A 524 -19.74 -37.13 -9.05
N PRO A 525 -21.04 -37.34 -8.76
CA PRO A 525 -22.12 -37.08 -9.72
C PRO A 525 -22.06 -35.67 -10.35
N GLY A 526 -21.88 -35.64 -11.67
CA GLY A 526 -21.71 -34.42 -12.45
C GLY A 526 -20.32 -33.78 -12.37
N ILE A 527 -19.31 -34.41 -11.77
CA ILE A 527 -17.94 -33.89 -11.60
C ILE A 527 -16.92 -34.84 -12.24
N THR A 528 -16.21 -34.36 -13.27
CA THR A 528 -15.11 -35.08 -13.91
C THR A 528 -13.74 -34.60 -13.40
N ALA A 529 -12.79 -35.52 -13.28
CA ALA A 529 -11.40 -35.24 -12.97
C ALA A 529 -10.58 -35.07 -14.27
N HIS A 530 -9.69 -34.07 -14.31
CA HIS A 530 -8.80 -33.81 -15.43
C HIS A 530 -7.37 -33.60 -14.94
N LEU A 531 -6.41 -34.29 -15.56
CA LEU A 531 -4.99 -34.20 -15.29
C LEU A 531 -4.48 -32.80 -15.71
N ALA A 532 -3.86 -32.12 -14.76
CA ALA A 532 -3.48 -30.71 -14.84
C ALA A 532 -2.01 -30.52 -14.42
N PRO A 533 -1.07 -31.22 -15.08
CA PRO A 533 0.29 -31.38 -14.58
C PRO A 533 1.07 -30.06 -14.57
N GLY A 534 2.16 -30.04 -13.81
CA GLY A 534 3.14 -28.95 -13.80
C GLY A 534 3.35 -28.34 -12.42
N HIS A 535 2.26 -28.03 -11.70
CA HIS A 535 2.37 -27.65 -10.28
C HIS A 535 2.85 -28.84 -9.46
N THR A 536 2.16 -29.97 -9.58
CA THR A 536 2.72 -31.30 -9.30
C THR A 536 2.51 -32.19 -10.54
N PRO A 537 3.24 -33.30 -10.69
CA PRO A 537 3.12 -34.12 -11.90
C PRO A 537 1.75 -34.76 -12.13
N GLY A 538 0.98 -35.02 -11.06
CA GLY A 538 -0.32 -35.69 -11.16
C GLY A 538 -1.53 -34.84 -10.77
N HIS A 539 -1.35 -33.53 -10.59
CA HIS A 539 -2.39 -32.59 -10.14
C HIS A 539 -3.71 -32.76 -10.92
N LEU A 540 -4.84 -32.65 -10.23
CA LEU A 540 -6.18 -32.71 -10.82
C LEU A 540 -6.93 -31.37 -10.74
N VAL A 541 -7.48 -30.97 -11.88
CA VAL A 541 -8.59 -30.01 -12.00
C VAL A 541 -9.90 -30.79 -11.98
N PHE A 542 -10.87 -30.39 -11.14
CA PHE A 542 -12.21 -30.98 -11.16
C PHE A 542 -13.19 -30.06 -11.88
N VAL A 543 -14.05 -30.61 -12.75
CA VAL A 543 -15.07 -29.84 -13.49
C VAL A 543 -16.46 -30.36 -13.17
N MET A 544 -17.27 -29.55 -12.49
CA MET A 544 -18.68 -29.81 -12.23
C MET A 544 -19.54 -29.27 -13.37
N HIS A 545 -20.19 -30.16 -14.11
CA HIS A 545 -21.11 -29.85 -15.22
C HIS A 545 -22.51 -29.60 -14.67
N ALA A 546 -22.91 -28.34 -14.49
CA ALA A 546 -24.28 -27.99 -14.08
C ALA A 546 -25.12 -27.49 -15.28
N ALA A 547 -26.45 -27.45 -15.08
CA ALA A 547 -27.40 -27.20 -16.15
C ALA A 547 -27.16 -25.86 -16.88
N GLU A 548 -26.87 -24.80 -16.15
CA GLU A 548 -26.68 -23.45 -16.71
C GLU A 548 -25.22 -23.15 -17.10
N ARG A 549 -24.26 -23.66 -16.30
CA ARG A 549 -22.82 -23.36 -16.36
C ARG A 549 -22.01 -24.46 -15.69
N ASP A 550 -20.74 -24.52 -15.99
CA ASP A 550 -19.77 -25.42 -15.36
C ASP A 550 -19.00 -24.68 -14.25
N LEU A 551 -18.56 -25.42 -13.22
CA LEU A 551 -17.64 -24.93 -12.18
C LEU A 551 -16.32 -25.70 -12.26
N ILE A 552 -15.21 -24.98 -12.35
CA ILE A 552 -13.87 -25.51 -12.59
C ILE A 552 -13.04 -25.26 -11.33
N PHE A 553 -12.72 -26.30 -10.59
CA PHE A 553 -11.94 -26.25 -9.36
C PHE A 553 -10.48 -26.51 -9.70
N ALA A 554 -9.68 -25.44 -9.71
CA ALA A 554 -8.34 -25.48 -10.28
C ALA A 554 -7.26 -25.95 -9.32
N GLY A 555 -7.48 -25.86 -8.00
CA GLY A 555 -6.39 -26.03 -7.02
C GLY A 555 -5.17 -25.20 -7.41
N ASP A 556 -3.98 -25.74 -7.20
CA ASP A 556 -2.74 -25.03 -7.52
C ASP A 556 -2.26 -25.11 -8.98
N ALA A 557 -2.98 -25.84 -9.85
CA ALA A 557 -2.84 -25.71 -11.30
C ALA A 557 -3.21 -24.29 -11.79
N ALA A 558 -4.01 -23.56 -11.01
CA ALA A 558 -4.07 -22.10 -11.08
C ALA A 558 -4.42 -21.50 -9.71
N LYS A 559 -3.40 -20.99 -9.00
CA LYS A 559 -3.54 -20.55 -7.60
C LYS A 559 -4.39 -19.29 -7.43
N ASN A 560 -4.39 -18.40 -8.42
CA ASN A 560 -5.02 -17.08 -8.32
C ASN A 560 -5.28 -16.45 -9.71
N ARG A 561 -5.94 -15.28 -9.73
CA ARG A 561 -6.23 -14.54 -10.96
C ARG A 561 -5.00 -14.16 -11.80
N ALA A 562 -3.88 -13.81 -11.18
CA ALA A 562 -2.68 -13.40 -11.91
C ALA A 562 -2.03 -14.57 -12.65
N GLU A 563 -1.98 -15.77 -12.06
CA GLU A 563 -1.53 -16.98 -12.78
C GLU A 563 -2.45 -17.24 -13.98
N LEU A 564 -3.78 -17.20 -13.78
CA LEU A 564 -4.73 -17.39 -14.87
C LEU A 564 -4.50 -16.39 -16.02
N VAL A 565 -4.44 -15.09 -15.75
CA VAL A 565 -4.41 -14.09 -16.83
C VAL A 565 -3.02 -13.99 -17.51
N SER A 566 -1.92 -14.04 -16.75
CA SER A 566 -0.58 -14.00 -17.36
C SER A 566 -0.15 -15.33 -17.96
N GLY A 567 -0.62 -16.44 -17.40
CA GLY A 567 -0.05 -17.77 -17.57
C GLY A 567 1.40 -17.89 -17.06
N THR A 568 1.82 -17.00 -16.16
CA THR A 568 3.08 -17.15 -15.40
C THR A 568 2.76 -17.80 -14.06
N THR A 569 3.52 -18.81 -13.67
CA THR A 569 3.23 -19.63 -12.47
C THR A 569 4.36 -19.61 -11.45
N ASP A 570 4.01 -19.45 -10.18
CA ASP A 570 4.92 -19.52 -9.04
C ASP A 570 4.84 -20.88 -8.31
N MET A 571 5.87 -21.22 -7.55
CA MET A 571 6.00 -22.43 -6.71
C MET A 571 5.56 -23.72 -7.42
N THR A 572 5.99 -23.89 -8.68
CA THR A 572 5.63 -25.00 -9.56
C THR A 572 6.85 -25.88 -9.86
N TYR A 573 6.66 -27.19 -10.09
CA TYR A 573 7.77 -28.08 -10.45
C TYR A 573 8.19 -27.96 -11.92
N ASP A 574 7.25 -27.74 -12.84
CA ASP A 574 7.53 -27.41 -14.25
C ASP A 574 6.62 -26.26 -14.73
N ALA A 575 7.21 -25.10 -15.00
CA ALA A 575 6.49 -23.90 -15.44
C ALA A 575 6.01 -23.96 -16.90
N ALA A 576 6.66 -24.74 -17.77
CA ALA A 576 6.24 -24.89 -19.16
C ALA A 576 5.02 -25.81 -19.26
N ILE A 577 4.97 -26.87 -18.46
CA ILE A 577 3.80 -27.75 -18.36
C ILE A 577 2.65 -27.02 -17.65
N SER A 578 2.91 -26.29 -16.55
CA SER A 578 1.90 -25.47 -15.88
C SER A 578 1.27 -24.41 -16.79
N ARG A 579 2.04 -23.85 -17.73
CA ARG A 579 1.49 -22.94 -18.75
C ARG A 579 0.43 -23.64 -19.60
N ALA A 580 0.73 -24.82 -20.13
CA ALA A 580 -0.21 -25.59 -20.95
C ALA A 580 -1.47 -25.99 -20.16
N THR A 581 -1.32 -26.29 -18.87
CA THR A 581 -2.42 -26.53 -17.94
C THR A 581 -3.31 -25.29 -17.74
N ILE A 582 -2.73 -24.09 -17.63
CA ILE A 582 -3.52 -22.84 -17.58
C ILE A 582 -4.27 -22.58 -18.88
N ASP A 583 -3.64 -22.84 -20.03
CA ASP A 583 -4.30 -22.71 -21.34
C ASP A 583 -5.47 -23.72 -21.48
N MET A 584 -5.35 -24.94 -20.90
CA MET A 584 -6.46 -25.90 -20.77
C MET A 584 -7.60 -25.37 -19.88
N ILE A 585 -7.28 -24.80 -18.70
CA ILE A 585 -8.28 -24.19 -17.80
C ILE A 585 -9.04 -23.06 -18.52
N TRP A 586 -8.35 -22.23 -19.31
CA TRP A 586 -8.99 -21.21 -20.15
C TRP A 586 -9.92 -21.78 -21.22
N ALA A 587 -9.55 -22.89 -21.86
CA ALA A 587 -10.41 -23.56 -22.83
C ALA A 587 -11.69 -24.10 -22.18
N MET A 588 -11.60 -24.67 -20.97
CA MET A 588 -12.76 -25.07 -20.17
C MET A 588 -13.61 -23.86 -19.75
N TRP A 589 -12.97 -22.77 -19.33
CA TRP A 589 -13.68 -21.58 -18.83
C TRP A 589 -14.46 -20.86 -19.92
N ARG A 590 -13.88 -20.71 -21.13
CA ARG A 590 -14.55 -20.08 -22.28
C ARG A 590 -15.62 -20.94 -22.95
N LYS A 591 -15.70 -22.24 -22.62
CA LYS A 591 -16.59 -23.21 -23.28
C LYS A 591 -18.07 -22.84 -23.21
N ARG A 592 -18.53 -22.21 -22.12
CA ARG A 592 -19.91 -21.74 -21.95
C ARG A 592 -19.92 -20.38 -21.22
N PRO A 593 -20.78 -19.43 -21.63
CA PRO A 593 -20.95 -18.17 -20.90
C PRO A 593 -21.38 -18.39 -19.45
N GLY A 594 -20.77 -17.63 -18.52
CA GLY A 594 -21.09 -17.73 -17.10
C GLY A 594 -20.44 -18.90 -16.34
N ASN A 595 -19.57 -19.69 -17.00
CA ASN A 595 -18.70 -20.66 -16.33
C ASN A 595 -17.87 -20.01 -15.22
N ILE A 596 -17.63 -20.78 -14.16
CA ILE A 596 -16.96 -20.31 -12.93
C ILE A 596 -15.63 -21.03 -12.78
N VAL A 597 -14.55 -20.30 -12.52
CA VAL A 597 -13.27 -20.87 -12.05
C VAL A 597 -13.11 -20.59 -10.55
N VAL A 598 -12.65 -21.60 -9.81
CA VAL A 598 -12.33 -21.56 -8.38
C VAL A 598 -10.83 -21.85 -8.20
N PRO A 599 -9.99 -20.82 -8.01
CA PRO A 599 -8.54 -20.98 -7.85
C PRO A 599 -8.13 -21.59 -6.51
N GLY A 600 -6.94 -22.18 -6.45
CA GLY A 600 -6.39 -22.84 -5.25
C GLY A 600 -6.25 -21.93 -4.01
N HIS A 601 -6.02 -20.63 -4.19
CA HIS A 601 -5.84 -19.67 -3.09
C HIS A 601 -6.58 -18.33 -3.29
N ASP A 602 -7.59 -18.26 -4.15
CA ASP A 602 -8.32 -17.02 -4.48
C ASP A 602 -9.83 -17.25 -4.62
N VAL A 603 -10.61 -16.17 -4.67
CA VAL A 603 -12.07 -16.19 -4.72
C VAL A 603 -12.57 -16.60 -6.11
N PRO A 604 -13.70 -17.35 -6.21
CA PRO A 604 -14.31 -17.72 -7.48
C PRO A 604 -14.58 -16.54 -8.44
N MET A 605 -14.42 -16.79 -9.75
CA MET A 605 -14.54 -15.80 -10.82
C MET A 605 -15.42 -16.27 -11.98
N VAL A 606 -16.03 -15.32 -12.71
CA VAL A 606 -16.67 -15.50 -14.02
C VAL A 606 -15.93 -14.72 -15.12
N LEU A 607 -16.29 -14.97 -16.38
CA LEU A 607 -15.97 -14.08 -17.50
C LEU A 607 -17.16 -13.17 -17.85
N GLU A 608 -16.92 -11.86 -17.89
CA GLU A 608 -17.82 -10.85 -18.46
C GLU A 608 -17.07 -10.08 -19.55
N ASN A 609 -17.54 -10.14 -20.81
CA ASN A 609 -16.87 -9.52 -21.96
C ASN A 609 -15.38 -9.91 -22.09
N ASP A 610 -15.07 -11.20 -21.94
CA ASP A 610 -13.71 -11.78 -21.87
C ASP A 610 -12.81 -11.28 -20.72
N ALA A 611 -13.29 -10.38 -19.86
CA ALA A 611 -12.60 -9.95 -18.64
C ALA A 611 -12.99 -10.84 -17.44
N THR A 612 -12.01 -11.16 -16.59
CA THR A 612 -12.22 -11.95 -15.37
C THR A 612 -12.77 -11.09 -14.23
N LYS A 613 -13.86 -11.56 -13.59
CA LYS A 613 -14.57 -10.83 -12.53
C LYS A 613 -14.91 -11.75 -11.36
N TYR A 614 -14.63 -11.31 -10.13
CA TYR A 614 -14.94 -12.06 -8.92
C TYR A 614 -16.46 -12.13 -8.65
N ILE A 615 -16.92 -13.31 -8.20
CA ILE A 615 -18.33 -13.59 -7.90
C ILE A 615 -18.75 -13.03 -6.55
N ASP A 616 -17.84 -13.08 -5.57
CA ASP A 616 -18.11 -12.69 -4.20
C ASP A 616 -17.04 -11.72 -3.68
N LYS A 617 -17.33 -11.06 -2.56
CA LYS A 617 -16.39 -10.18 -1.88
C LYS A 617 -15.36 -11.02 -1.12
N ARG A 618 -14.10 -10.59 -1.15
CA ARG A 618 -13.07 -11.13 -0.26
C ARG A 618 -13.43 -10.78 1.20
N GLU A 619 -13.94 -11.74 1.98
CA GLU A 619 -13.95 -11.63 3.44
C GLU A 619 -12.48 -11.50 3.88
N ALA A 620 -12.10 -10.32 4.37
CA ALA A 620 -10.69 -10.02 4.59
C ALA A 620 -10.12 -10.83 5.77
N ALA A 621 -9.09 -11.64 5.51
CA ALA A 621 -8.22 -12.22 6.52
C ALA A 621 -6.83 -11.57 6.49
N GLY A 622 -6.80 -10.23 6.35
CA GLY A 622 -5.74 -9.34 6.89
C GLY A 622 -4.39 -9.16 6.18
N ILE A 623 -4.23 -9.42 4.86
CA ILE A 623 -2.89 -9.49 4.21
C ILE A 623 -2.91 -9.08 2.67
N SER A 624 -2.15 -9.67 1.70
CA SER A 624 -1.89 -9.18 0.28
C SER A 624 -2.19 -10.12 -0.93
N ALA A 625 -3.32 -9.95 -1.62
CA ALA A 625 -3.71 -10.70 -2.83
C ALA A 625 -2.78 -10.54 -4.06
N TRP A 626 -2.70 -11.52 -4.95
CA TRP A 626 -2.64 -11.19 -6.39
C TRP A 626 -4.03 -10.73 -6.83
N TYR A 627 -4.09 -9.69 -7.66
CA TYR A 627 -5.35 -9.14 -8.22
C TYR A 627 -5.14 -8.61 -9.64
N GLY A 628 -3.90 -8.23 -10.00
CA GLY A 628 -3.53 -7.85 -11.36
C GLY A 628 -3.60 -9.00 -12.35
N ASP A 629 -3.27 -8.69 -13.60
CA ASP A 629 -3.21 -9.65 -14.70
C ASP A 629 -1.85 -10.39 -14.75
N ASP A 630 -0.94 -10.09 -13.83
CA ASP A 630 0.44 -10.57 -13.78
C ASP A 630 0.91 -10.87 -12.35
N MET A 631 1.88 -11.78 -12.23
CA MET A 631 2.41 -12.25 -10.94
C MET A 631 3.31 -11.23 -10.24
N GLU A 632 3.71 -10.17 -10.93
CA GLU A 632 4.51 -9.07 -10.38
C GLU A 632 3.63 -8.04 -9.64
N THR A 633 2.34 -7.93 -9.99
CA THR A 633 1.38 -6.95 -9.48
C THR A 633 0.41 -7.56 -8.47
N THR A 634 0.72 -7.40 -7.19
CA THR A 634 -0.16 -7.76 -6.06
C THR A 634 -0.96 -6.56 -5.55
N THR A 635 -2.16 -6.81 -5.04
CA THR A 635 -3.04 -5.83 -4.40
C THR A 635 -3.37 -6.27 -2.99
N LEU A 636 -3.08 -5.41 -2.03
CA LEU A 636 -3.27 -5.68 -0.62
C LEU A 636 -4.54 -5.04 -0.06
N PHE A 637 -5.17 -5.73 0.89
CA PHE A 637 -6.42 -5.33 1.53
C PHE A 637 -6.27 -5.30 3.04
N LYS A 638 -7.14 -4.51 3.70
CA LYS A 638 -7.05 -4.25 5.13
C LYS A 638 -8.38 -4.50 5.82
N LEU A 639 -8.33 -5.28 6.91
CA LEU A 639 -9.45 -5.48 7.82
C LEU A 639 -9.84 -4.17 8.53
N THR A 640 -11.12 -3.82 8.48
CA THR A 640 -11.80 -3.05 9.52
C THR A 640 -12.69 -3.99 10.35
N LEU A 641 -12.96 -3.57 11.59
CA LEU A 641 -13.96 -4.13 12.49
C LEU A 641 -15.35 -4.15 11.86
#